data_AF-M3XIE7-F1
#
_entry.id   AF-M3XIE7-F1
#
_cell.length_a   1.000
_cell.length_b   1.000
_cell.length_c   1.000
_cell.angle_alpha   90.00
_cell.angle_beta   90.00
_cell.angle_gamma   90.00
#
_symmetry.space_group_name_H-M   'P 1'
#
loop_
_entity.id
_entity.type
_entity.pdbx_description
1 polymer ?
#
loop_
_entity_poly.entity_id
_entity_poly.type
_entity_poly.pdbx_seq_one_letter_code
_entity_poly.pdbx_strand_id
1 'polypeptide(L)'
;MASLRRSSLHRRQTRKHWSTVQFFCIAVFIYETLIAETGAWTYHYNKEKNLNWIDARHWCRKEYTDMVAIQNQKEIQHLNQELPLNPSYYWIGIRKINEIWTWVGTNRSLTEEAKNWAPNEPNNLGKSQDCVEIYIKRDKDAGKWNDEPCSKLKGTICYLASCNSTSCSGNGECIEMIGNHTCCCYEGFLGPKCKDVVQCKKLENPEHGNMTCSQPLGQFRYQSSCTFGCAEGFFLAGEPRLQCTASGNWTSPSPTCEAVKCSILRSSDQGTMNCSHLHGDFTYSSTCHFGCVPGFHLIGSEYLTCAATGDWTTPTPSCQVVQCGKLTTPARGKVNCSNPFGEFSYDSICDFACEEGFLLAGSRRLQCEASGNWSTLPPVCEAVKCSTLKIPDQGTMNCSHPHEDFTYNSVCHFGCAAGFYLSGSEQLTCMVSGNWTTPTPLCQAVNCMPLKIPDQGTMNCSHPHGNFTYSSTCHFGCVPGFHLSGSKQIRCAASGNWTAPTPSCQALKCKALTPPRRSLVDCTRPFGVFSYNSSCHFTCEKGFLINGSDNLQCTASGQWTAPAPTCEGISCGKLEVPEWAVMLCTHPVKSYSYNSTCLFSCEKGFLLKGQGMLQCDAMGGWTAQTPVCEAVKCNSLKIAEPMMMNCTHPYGNFSFNSTCKFDCMEGFVLNRSQSLQCGASAHWTDRIPTCEVSSWNLGKKMLVYMGGAAGGVAFLALSSALIVLLTKPLQKPKGDKEPLTPKNSVGNAGSETFSNPTYEELVAGAE
;
A
#
# COMPACT_ATOMS: atom_id res chain seq x y z
N MET A 1 -69.44 21.98 3.15
CA MET A 1 -70.16 23.21 2.77
C MET A 1 -71.43 22.82 2.00
N ALA A 2 -72.44 23.71 1.95
CA ALA A 2 -73.57 23.80 1.00
C ALA A 2 -73.73 22.66 -0.05
N SER A 3 -74.86 21.93 -0.18
CA SER A 3 -76.15 22.37 -0.79
C SER A 3 -76.51 21.38 -1.94
N LEU A 4 -77.74 20.95 -2.27
CA LEU A 4 -79.10 21.28 -1.82
C LEU A 4 -80.08 20.06 -1.97
N ARG A 5 -81.27 20.17 -1.36
CA ARG A 5 -82.46 19.28 -1.39
C ARG A 5 -82.75 18.66 -2.78
N ARG A 6 -83.17 17.39 -2.90
CA ARG A 6 -84.50 16.77 -2.56
C ARG A 6 -84.35 15.24 -2.78
N SER A 7 -85.21 14.31 -2.32
CA SER A 7 -86.32 14.20 -1.33
C SER A 7 -86.56 12.68 -1.10
N SER A 8 -87.51 12.11 -0.33
CA SER A 8 -88.81 12.55 0.24
C SER A 8 -89.14 11.80 1.56
N LEU A 9 -90.43 11.69 1.94
CA LEU A 9 -90.93 11.31 3.27
C LEU A 9 -90.96 9.81 3.62
N HIS A 10 -90.55 9.50 4.85
CA HIS A 10 -91.19 8.47 5.70
C HIS A 10 -92.64 8.85 6.06
N ARG A 11 -93.56 7.87 6.15
CA ARG A 11 -94.50 7.78 7.30
C ARG A 11 -95.30 6.45 7.43
N ARG A 12 -95.22 5.88 8.65
CA ARG A 12 -96.28 5.20 9.43
C ARG A 12 -97.28 4.25 8.73
N GLN A 13 -97.01 2.95 8.86
CA GLN A 13 -97.81 2.03 9.73
C GLN A 13 -99.19 2.53 10.20
N THR A 14 -100.30 1.92 9.73
CA THR A 14 -101.55 1.69 10.51
C THR A 14 -102.60 0.85 9.75
N ARG A 15 -103.60 0.36 10.51
CA ARG A 15 -104.92 -0.20 10.12
C ARG A 15 -105.02 -1.66 9.61
N LYS A 16 -105.69 -2.46 10.44
CA LYS A 16 -106.42 -3.70 10.13
C LYS A 16 -107.65 -3.42 9.25
N HIS A 17 -108.19 -4.50 8.68
CA HIS A 17 -109.50 -4.64 8.01
C HIS A 17 -109.68 -3.88 6.69
N TRP A 18 -110.10 -4.60 5.65
CA TRP A 18 -111.45 -4.50 5.06
C TRP A 18 -111.72 -5.69 4.10
N SER A 19 -112.95 -5.81 3.60
CA SER A 19 -113.39 -6.69 2.50
C SER A 19 -113.29 -8.21 2.65
N THR A 20 -114.03 -8.77 3.61
CA THR A 20 -115.03 -9.79 3.22
C THR A 20 -116.17 -9.12 2.44
N VAL A 21 -116.97 -9.91 1.70
CA VAL A 21 -118.02 -9.44 0.76
C VAL A 21 -117.50 -8.91 -0.59
N GLN A 22 -117.27 -9.83 -1.53
CA GLN A 22 -117.43 -9.57 -2.98
C GLN A 22 -117.76 -10.85 -3.79
N PHE A 23 -118.61 -11.74 -3.24
CA PHE A 23 -119.01 -12.99 -3.91
C PHE A 23 -120.52 -13.33 -3.81
N PHE A 24 -121.36 -12.30 -3.70
CA PHE A 24 -122.82 -12.37 -3.89
C PHE A 24 -123.26 -11.10 -4.62
N CYS A 25 -123.71 -11.24 -5.88
CA CYS A 25 -124.62 -10.31 -6.60
C CYS A 25 -124.78 -10.60 -8.12
N ILE A 26 -123.99 -11.50 -8.73
CA ILE A 26 -124.11 -11.84 -10.17
C ILE A 26 -124.51 -13.32 -10.35
N ALA A 27 -125.70 -13.66 -9.84
CA ALA A 27 -126.28 -15.01 -9.94
C ALA A 27 -127.82 -15.00 -10.06
N VAL A 28 -128.41 -13.87 -10.49
CA VAL A 28 -129.87 -13.64 -10.52
C VAL A 28 -130.37 -13.12 -11.88
N PHE A 29 -129.48 -12.79 -12.82
CA PHE A 29 -129.83 -12.24 -14.15
C PHE A 29 -129.14 -12.98 -15.32
N ILE A 30 -128.99 -14.30 -15.20
CA ILE A 30 -128.83 -15.21 -16.36
C ILE A 30 -129.83 -16.38 -16.18
N TYR A 31 -131.09 -16.02 -15.94
CA TYR A 31 -132.24 -16.91 -15.96
C TYR A 31 -133.25 -16.26 -16.92
N GLU A 32 -133.39 -16.88 -18.10
CA GLU A 32 -134.52 -16.81 -19.07
C GLU A 32 -134.05 -17.23 -20.47
N THR A 33 -132.86 -16.79 -20.93
CA THR A 33 -132.43 -16.97 -22.34
C THR A 33 -131.06 -17.63 -22.51
N LEU A 34 -131.00 -18.97 -22.34
CA LEU A 34 -130.15 -19.89 -23.13
C LEU A 34 -130.28 -21.37 -22.68
N ILE A 35 -131.51 -21.84 -22.41
CA ILE A 35 -131.78 -23.28 -22.58
C ILE A 35 -131.84 -23.53 -24.09
N ALA A 36 -130.68 -23.80 -24.69
CA ALA A 36 -130.66 -24.59 -25.90
C ALA A 36 -131.16 -25.98 -25.51
N GLU A 37 -132.21 -26.48 -26.16
CA GLU A 37 -132.83 -27.76 -25.84
C GLU A 37 -131.89 -28.92 -26.21
N THR A 38 -130.93 -29.21 -25.32
CA THR A 38 -130.14 -30.43 -25.34
C THR A 38 -131.09 -31.58 -25.04
N GLY A 39 -131.58 -32.24 -26.10
CA GLY A 39 -132.58 -33.30 -26.03
C GLY A 39 -132.24 -34.33 -24.96
N ALA A 40 -132.94 -34.25 -23.83
CA ALA A 40 -132.75 -35.10 -22.68
C ALA A 40 -133.22 -36.54 -22.94
N TRP A 41 -132.96 -37.42 -21.97
CA TRP A 41 -133.74 -38.63 -21.72
C TRP A 41 -135.21 -38.26 -21.50
N THR A 42 -135.92 -38.09 -22.62
CA THR A 42 -137.33 -37.72 -22.72
C THR A 42 -138.15 -38.97 -22.94
N TYR A 43 -139.13 -39.20 -22.07
CA TYR A 43 -139.98 -40.39 -22.12
C TYR A 43 -141.23 -40.10 -22.93
N HIS A 44 -141.41 -40.84 -24.03
CA HIS A 44 -142.52 -40.67 -24.96
C HIS A 44 -143.44 -41.88 -24.89
N TYR A 45 -144.74 -41.67 -25.01
CA TYR A 45 -145.72 -42.75 -24.90
C TYR A 45 -146.81 -42.66 -25.95
N ASN A 46 -147.31 -43.81 -26.40
CA ASN A 46 -148.41 -43.87 -27.35
C ASN A 46 -149.72 -43.47 -26.65
N LYS A 47 -150.36 -42.41 -27.15
CA LYS A 47 -151.61 -41.83 -26.62
C LYS A 47 -152.87 -42.39 -27.28
N GLU A 48 -152.75 -43.00 -28.45
CA GLU A 48 -153.88 -43.35 -29.32
C GLU A 48 -154.25 -44.83 -29.24
N LYS A 49 -153.24 -45.72 -29.13
CA LYS A 49 -153.43 -47.17 -29.23
C LYS A 49 -152.54 -47.94 -28.28
N ASN A 50 -153.12 -48.97 -27.66
CA ASN A 50 -152.38 -50.00 -26.95
C ASN A 50 -151.89 -51.05 -27.98
N LEU A 51 -150.62 -51.44 -27.88
CA LEU A 51 -149.89 -52.28 -28.84
C LEU A 51 -149.37 -53.55 -28.16
N ASN A 52 -149.11 -54.60 -28.94
CA ASN A 52 -148.27 -55.72 -28.47
C ASN A 52 -146.81 -55.26 -28.32
N TRP A 53 -146.00 -55.97 -27.55
CA TRP A 53 -144.64 -55.53 -27.21
C TRP A 53 -143.73 -55.36 -28.45
N ILE A 54 -143.94 -56.15 -29.51
CA ILE A 54 -143.13 -56.10 -30.73
C ILE A 54 -143.43 -54.82 -31.53
N ASP A 55 -144.72 -54.54 -31.75
CA ASP A 55 -145.16 -53.32 -32.45
C ASP A 55 -144.88 -52.06 -31.60
N ALA A 56 -145.01 -52.15 -30.28
CA ALA A 56 -144.60 -51.12 -29.34
C ALA A 56 -143.11 -50.76 -29.53
N ARG A 57 -142.24 -51.77 -29.60
CA ARG A 57 -140.80 -51.55 -29.83
C ARG A 57 -140.51 -50.98 -31.21
N HIS A 58 -141.19 -51.46 -32.25
CA HIS A 58 -141.02 -50.94 -33.60
C HIS A 58 -141.45 -49.46 -33.67
N TRP A 59 -142.55 -49.09 -33.01
CA TRP A 59 -142.98 -47.69 -32.87
C TRP A 59 -141.93 -46.84 -32.16
N CYS A 60 -141.37 -47.31 -31.04
CA CYS A 60 -140.30 -46.57 -30.35
C CYS A 60 -139.07 -46.33 -31.22
N ARG A 61 -138.61 -47.35 -31.96
CA ARG A 61 -137.43 -47.26 -32.84
C ARG A 61 -137.64 -46.44 -34.11
N LYS A 62 -138.88 -46.03 -34.42
CA LYS A 62 -139.20 -45.25 -35.63
C LYS A 62 -138.98 -43.75 -35.43
N GLU A 63 -139.29 -43.24 -34.23
CA GLU A 63 -139.24 -41.79 -33.91
C GLU A 63 -138.32 -41.46 -32.71
N TYR A 64 -137.87 -42.47 -31.95
CA TYR A 64 -137.04 -42.33 -30.74
C TYR A 64 -135.91 -43.38 -30.73
N THR A 65 -135.12 -43.49 -29.64
CA THR A 65 -133.98 -44.43 -29.57
C THR A 65 -134.43 -45.89 -29.46
N ASP A 66 -135.18 -46.25 -28.42
CA ASP A 66 -135.78 -47.57 -28.24
C ASP A 66 -136.89 -47.50 -27.16
N MET A 67 -137.44 -48.66 -26.77
CA MET A 67 -138.28 -48.76 -25.56
C MET A 67 -137.47 -48.44 -24.30
N VAL A 68 -138.12 -47.84 -23.29
CA VAL A 68 -137.47 -47.32 -22.09
C VAL A 68 -136.59 -48.36 -21.37
N ALA A 69 -135.36 -47.94 -21.04
CA ALA A 69 -134.31 -48.77 -20.45
C ALA A 69 -133.96 -48.26 -19.03
N ILE A 70 -134.76 -48.67 -18.04
CA ILE A 70 -134.77 -48.05 -16.71
C ILE A 70 -133.46 -48.32 -15.96
N GLN A 71 -132.77 -47.25 -15.56
CA GLN A 71 -131.44 -47.31 -14.96
C GLN A 71 -131.47 -47.40 -13.43
N ASN A 72 -132.45 -46.79 -12.77
CA ASN A 72 -132.52 -46.72 -11.30
C ASN A 72 -133.93 -46.40 -10.75
N GLN A 73 -134.13 -46.59 -9.45
CA GLN A 73 -135.41 -46.37 -8.77
C GLN A 73 -135.99 -44.93 -8.88
N LYS A 74 -135.18 -43.88 -9.07
CA LYS A 74 -135.71 -42.50 -9.27
C LYS A 74 -136.37 -42.34 -10.64
N GLU A 75 -135.85 -43.01 -11.66
CA GLU A 75 -136.45 -43.04 -12.99
C GLU A 75 -137.83 -43.71 -12.96
N ILE A 76 -137.99 -44.77 -12.17
CA ILE A 76 -139.30 -45.42 -11.93
C ILE A 76 -140.28 -44.47 -11.25
N GLN A 77 -139.83 -43.73 -10.23
CA GLN A 77 -140.65 -42.73 -9.55
C GLN A 77 -141.11 -41.64 -10.52
N HIS A 78 -140.22 -41.14 -11.37
CA HIS A 78 -140.51 -40.15 -12.41
C HIS A 78 -141.50 -40.69 -13.46
N LEU A 79 -141.26 -41.88 -14.03
CA LEU A 79 -142.18 -42.53 -14.97
C LEU A 79 -143.59 -42.72 -14.36
N ASN A 80 -143.66 -43.13 -13.09
CA ASN A 80 -144.92 -43.29 -12.36
C ASN A 80 -145.59 -41.95 -11.97
N GLN A 81 -144.85 -40.84 -11.94
CA GLN A 81 -145.38 -39.50 -11.70
C GLN A 81 -145.88 -38.83 -12.99
N GLU A 82 -145.15 -38.96 -14.10
CA GLU A 82 -145.49 -38.28 -15.36
C GLU A 82 -146.55 -39.04 -16.17
N LEU A 83 -146.35 -40.34 -16.42
CA LEU A 83 -147.21 -41.09 -17.34
C LEU A 83 -148.67 -41.16 -16.86
N PRO A 84 -149.69 -40.99 -17.73
CA PRO A 84 -151.08 -41.04 -17.32
C PRO A 84 -151.54 -42.48 -17.00
N LEU A 85 -152.69 -42.61 -16.33
CA LEU A 85 -153.27 -43.91 -15.99
C LEU A 85 -153.79 -44.62 -17.26
N ASN A 86 -153.05 -45.59 -17.80
CA ASN A 86 -153.54 -46.50 -18.85
C ASN A 86 -154.20 -47.74 -18.22
N PRO A 87 -155.47 -48.06 -18.53
CA PRO A 87 -156.15 -49.25 -18.00
C PRO A 87 -155.43 -50.57 -18.29
N SER A 88 -154.78 -50.69 -19.46
CA SER A 88 -154.02 -51.90 -19.85
C SER A 88 -152.55 -51.88 -19.43
N TYR A 89 -152.15 -50.94 -18.57
CA TYR A 89 -150.77 -50.68 -18.17
C TYR A 89 -149.87 -50.27 -19.36
N TYR A 90 -148.54 -50.35 -19.18
CA TYR A 90 -147.55 -50.00 -20.20
C TYR A 90 -146.45 -51.07 -20.32
N TRP A 91 -145.97 -51.32 -21.53
CA TRP A 91 -144.76 -52.07 -21.79
C TRP A 91 -143.49 -51.26 -21.49
N ILE A 92 -142.48 -51.93 -20.93
CA ILE A 92 -141.11 -51.41 -20.74
C ILE A 92 -140.08 -52.22 -21.55
N GLY A 93 -138.92 -51.63 -21.80
CA GLY A 93 -137.88 -52.15 -22.70
C GLY A 93 -137.03 -53.28 -22.12
N ILE A 94 -137.59 -54.17 -21.30
CA ILE A 94 -136.88 -55.32 -20.73
C ILE A 94 -137.54 -56.63 -21.18
N ARG A 95 -136.71 -57.62 -21.52
CA ARG A 95 -137.13 -59.00 -21.85
C ARG A 95 -136.23 -60.03 -21.21
N LYS A 96 -136.73 -61.25 -21.06
CA LYS A 96 -135.93 -62.40 -20.64
C LYS A 96 -135.20 -62.98 -21.86
N ILE A 97 -133.88 -62.80 -21.91
CA ILE A 97 -133.03 -63.27 -23.01
C ILE A 97 -131.99 -64.20 -22.41
N ASN A 98 -131.97 -65.47 -22.86
CA ASN A 98 -131.09 -66.52 -22.31
C ASN A 98 -131.16 -66.59 -20.77
N GLU A 99 -132.38 -66.65 -20.24
CA GLU A 99 -132.72 -66.58 -18.80
C GLU A 99 -132.39 -65.27 -18.06
N ILE A 100 -131.70 -64.31 -18.68
CA ILE A 100 -131.31 -63.03 -18.07
C ILE A 100 -132.26 -61.91 -18.49
N TRP A 101 -132.81 -61.18 -17.51
CA TRP A 101 -133.57 -59.95 -17.75
C TRP A 101 -132.65 -58.85 -18.28
N THR A 102 -132.88 -58.44 -19.53
CA THR A 102 -131.98 -57.56 -20.30
C THR A 102 -132.74 -56.37 -20.89
N TRP A 103 -132.22 -55.16 -20.68
CA TRP A 103 -132.72 -53.93 -21.28
C TRP A 103 -132.37 -53.90 -22.77
N VAL A 104 -133.39 -54.05 -23.61
CA VAL A 104 -133.19 -54.31 -25.04
C VAL A 104 -132.67 -53.08 -25.80
N GLY A 105 -132.89 -51.87 -25.28
CA GLY A 105 -132.44 -50.60 -25.88
C GLY A 105 -130.98 -50.25 -25.60
N THR A 106 -130.44 -50.63 -24.44
CA THR A 106 -129.05 -50.37 -24.04
C THR A 106 -128.16 -51.62 -24.09
N ASN A 107 -128.74 -52.80 -24.33
CA ASN A 107 -128.09 -54.11 -24.26
C ASN A 107 -127.38 -54.38 -22.91
N ARG A 108 -127.87 -53.77 -21.82
CA ARG A 108 -127.38 -53.98 -20.45
C ARG A 108 -128.30 -54.95 -19.71
N SER A 109 -127.73 -55.85 -18.92
CA SER A 109 -128.50 -56.67 -17.96
C SER A 109 -129.17 -55.80 -16.90
N LEU A 110 -130.25 -56.30 -16.30
CA LEU A 110 -130.91 -55.63 -15.17
C LEU A 110 -129.95 -55.45 -13.99
N THR A 111 -129.83 -54.21 -13.50
CA THR A 111 -129.14 -53.89 -12.24
C THR A 111 -130.09 -54.03 -11.05
N GLU A 112 -129.56 -54.40 -9.88
CA GLU A 112 -130.34 -54.41 -8.63
C GLU A 112 -130.86 -53.00 -8.26
N GLU A 113 -130.19 -51.94 -8.73
CA GLU A 113 -130.59 -50.53 -8.55
C GLU A 113 -131.86 -50.13 -9.33
N ALA A 114 -132.19 -50.86 -10.39
CA ALA A 114 -133.40 -50.65 -11.22
C ALA A 114 -134.50 -51.68 -10.93
N LYS A 115 -134.15 -52.85 -10.39
CA LYS A 115 -135.02 -54.04 -10.23
C LYS A 115 -136.24 -53.78 -9.35
N ASN A 116 -137.42 -53.71 -9.96
CA ASN A 116 -138.65 -53.31 -9.26
C ASN A 116 -139.87 -54.20 -9.53
N TRP A 117 -139.71 -55.52 -9.42
CA TRP A 117 -140.83 -56.48 -9.51
C TRP A 117 -141.92 -56.28 -8.45
N ALA A 118 -143.15 -56.66 -8.79
CA ALA A 118 -144.30 -56.71 -7.88
C ALA A 118 -144.24 -57.96 -6.97
N PRO A 119 -145.05 -58.03 -5.90
CA PRO A 119 -145.04 -59.18 -4.99
C PRO A 119 -145.41 -60.49 -5.71
N ASN A 120 -144.51 -61.49 -5.62
CA ASN A 120 -144.53 -62.78 -6.32
C ASN A 120 -144.16 -62.76 -7.81
N GLU A 121 -143.71 -61.62 -8.36
CA GLU A 121 -143.26 -61.51 -9.74
C GLU A 121 -141.73 -61.63 -9.90
N PRO A 122 -141.21 -62.13 -11.03
CA PRO A 122 -141.94 -62.65 -12.19
C PRO A 122 -142.47 -64.10 -12.00
N ASN A 123 -143.69 -64.37 -12.45
CA ASN A 123 -144.44 -65.59 -12.14
C ASN A 123 -144.54 -66.64 -13.29
N ASN A 124 -144.48 -66.22 -14.57
CA ASN A 124 -144.66 -67.08 -15.75
C ASN A 124 -145.87 -68.05 -15.69
N LEU A 125 -147.00 -67.62 -15.11
CA LEU A 125 -148.28 -68.34 -14.97
C LEU A 125 -148.90 -68.90 -16.27
N GLY A 126 -148.45 -68.46 -17.44
CA GLY A 126 -148.94 -68.83 -18.76
C GLY A 126 -147.83 -68.86 -19.81
N LYS A 127 -147.12 -70.00 -19.87
CA LYS A 127 -146.05 -70.38 -20.82
C LYS A 127 -145.72 -69.34 -21.90
N SER A 128 -144.57 -68.68 -21.76
CA SER A 128 -144.01 -67.61 -22.62
C SER A 128 -144.37 -66.17 -22.18
N GLN A 129 -144.24 -65.90 -20.89
CA GLN A 129 -144.15 -64.54 -20.35
C GLN A 129 -142.67 -64.09 -20.33
N ASP A 130 -142.19 -63.49 -21.41
CA ASP A 130 -140.83 -62.96 -21.50
C ASP A 130 -140.77 -61.44 -21.73
N CYS A 131 -141.92 -60.77 -21.85
CA CYS A 131 -142.10 -59.32 -21.91
C CYS A 131 -142.64 -58.77 -20.59
N VAL A 132 -142.34 -57.50 -20.27
CA VAL A 132 -142.60 -56.93 -18.93
C VAL A 132 -143.37 -55.62 -19.00
N GLU A 133 -144.39 -55.50 -18.15
CA GLU A 133 -145.19 -54.30 -17.97
C GLU A 133 -144.86 -53.53 -16.69
N ILE A 134 -145.28 -52.26 -16.61
CA ILE A 134 -145.15 -51.40 -15.44
C ILE A 134 -146.50 -50.84 -14.95
N TYR A 135 -146.74 -50.95 -13.64
CA TYR A 135 -147.97 -50.56 -12.96
C TYR A 135 -148.05 -49.05 -12.67
N ILE A 136 -148.18 -48.23 -13.71
CA ILE A 136 -148.34 -46.77 -13.59
C ILE A 136 -149.61 -46.39 -12.82
N LYS A 137 -149.45 -45.54 -11.79
CA LYS A 137 -150.49 -44.83 -11.02
C LYS A 137 -151.60 -45.73 -10.45
N ARG A 138 -151.25 -46.92 -9.93
CA ARG A 138 -152.19 -47.85 -9.28
C ARG A 138 -152.24 -47.65 -7.76
N ASP A 139 -153.40 -47.95 -7.16
CA ASP A 139 -153.59 -47.89 -5.69
C ASP A 139 -152.77 -48.96 -4.94
N LYS A 140 -152.41 -50.05 -5.63
CA LYS A 140 -151.55 -51.12 -5.14
C LYS A 140 -150.41 -51.37 -6.14
N ASP A 141 -149.22 -51.66 -5.62
CA ASP A 141 -148.02 -52.02 -6.40
C ASP A 141 -147.61 -50.98 -7.47
N ALA A 142 -147.82 -49.67 -7.19
CA ALA A 142 -147.46 -48.59 -8.11
C ALA A 142 -145.98 -48.61 -8.53
N GLY A 143 -145.72 -48.40 -9.82
CA GLY A 143 -144.39 -48.45 -10.43
C GLY A 143 -143.75 -49.84 -10.47
N LYS A 144 -144.37 -50.87 -9.89
CA LYS A 144 -143.87 -52.26 -9.92
C LYS A 144 -144.05 -52.92 -11.29
N TRP A 145 -143.35 -54.03 -11.50
CA TRP A 145 -143.34 -54.77 -12.76
C TRP A 145 -143.92 -56.17 -12.66
N ASN A 146 -144.45 -56.66 -13.78
CA ASN A 146 -145.03 -57.99 -13.97
C ASN A 146 -144.60 -58.55 -15.33
N ASP A 147 -144.32 -59.85 -15.44
CA ASP A 147 -144.11 -60.51 -16.73
C ASP A 147 -145.45 -60.93 -17.36
N GLU A 148 -145.59 -60.79 -18.68
CA GLU A 148 -146.87 -60.95 -19.39
C GLU A 148 -146.56 -61.41 -20.84
N PRO A 149 -147.43 -62.20 -21.50
CA PRO A 149 -147.19 -62.62 -22.87
C PRO A 149 -147.15 -61.41 -23.81
N CYS A 150 -146.09 -61.31 -24.61
CA CYS A 150 -145.79 -60.16 -25.47
C CYS A 150 -146.94 -59.75 -26.43
N SER A 151 -147.90 -60.65 -26.69
CA SER A 151 -149.07 -60.45 -27.55
C SER A 151 -150.17 -59.55 -26.94
N LYS A 152 -150.12 -59.27 -25.63
CA LYS A 152 -151.12 -58.43 -24.94
C LYS A 152 -151.00 -56.96 -25.36
N LEU A 153 -152.13 -56.28 -25.53
CA LEU A 153 -152.16 -54.87 -25.91
C LEU A 153 -152.01 -53.97 -24.68
N LYS A 154 -150.92 -53.18 -24.62
CA LYS A 154 -150.64 -52.21 -23.53
C LYS A 154 -150.13 -50.89 -24.08
N GLY A 155 -150.09 -49.86 -23.25
CA GLY A 155 -149.41 -48.60 -23.60
C GLY A 155 -147.92 -48.84 -23.91
N THR A 156 -147.31 -47.95 -24.66
CA THR A 156 -145.88 -48.04 -25.04
C THR A 156 -145.09 -46.93 -24.36
N ILE A 157 -143.86 -47.19 -23.90
CA ILE A 157 -142.94 -46.17 -23.36
C ILE A 157 -141.59 -46.26 -24.08
N CYS A 158 -141.14 -45.15 -24.65
CA CYS A 158 -139.90 -44.98 -25.38
C CYS A 158 -138.98 -43.97 -24.69
N TYR A 159 -137.69 -43.96 -25.04
CA TYR A 159 -136.74 -42.92 -24.63
C TYR A 159 -135.91 -42.41 -25.81
N LEU A 160 -135.29 -41.24 -25.65
CA LEU A 160 -134.33 -40.64 -26.58
C LEU A 160 -133.01 -40.36 -25.83
N ALA A 161 -131.87 -40.79 -26.37
CA ALA A 161 -130.56 -40.65 -25.72
C ALA A 161 -129.89 -39.27 -25.95
N SER A 162 -128.97 -38.87 -25.06
CA SER A 162 -128.34 -37.53 -25.05
C SER A 162 -126.81 -37.56 -25.25
N CYS A 163 -126.13 -38.68 -24.97
CA CYS A 163 -124.69 -38.82 -25.18
C CYS A 163 -124.32 -39.11 -26.65
N ASN A 164 -123.21 -38.51 -27.10
CA ASN A 164 -122.57 -38.81 -28.39
C ASN A 164 -121.04 -38.93 -28.19
N SER A 165 -120.34 -39.56 -29.14
CA SER A 165 -118.87 -39.74 -29.13
C SER A 165 -118.09 -38.41 -28.99
N THR A 166 -118.67 -37.29 -29.42
CA THR A 166 -118.08 -35.96 -29.34
C THR A 166 -118.49 -35.16 -28.10
N SER A 167 -119.40 -35.64 -27.24
CA SER A 167 -119.93 -34.88 -26.09
C SER A 167 -118.83 -34.41 -25.14
N CYS A 168 -117.81 -35.25 -24.93
CA CYS A 168 -116.68 -35.01 -24.01
C CYS A 168 -115.38 -34.68 -24.75
N SER A 169 -115.48 -34.08 -25.95
CA SER A 169 -114.35 -33.64 -26.80
C SER A 169 -113.32 -34.74 -27.18
N GLY A 170 -113.65 -36.02 -26.98
CA GLY A 170 -112.71 -37.15 -27.12
C GLY A 170 -111.79 -37.38 -25.91
N ASN A 171 -111.85 -36.54 -24.88
CA ASN A 171 -110.94 -36.58 -23.72
C ASN A 171 -111.66 -36.99 -22.42
N GLY A 172 -112.71 -37.80 -22.52
CA GLY A 172 -113.49 -38.26 -21.37
C GLY A 172 -114.66 -39.15 -21.77
N GLU A 173 -115.22 -39.84 -20.78
CA GLU A 173 -116.39 -40.72 -20.92
C GLU A 173 -117.69 -39.95 -20.68
N CYS A 174 -118.70 -40.16 -21.55
CA CYS A 174 -120.01 -39.50 -21.44
C CYS A 174 -120.97 -40.34 -20.59
N ILE A 175 -121.55 -39.72 -19.57
CA ILE A 175 -122.48 -40.38 -18.63
C ILE A 175 -123.85 -39.70 -18.71
N GLU A 176 -124.87 -40.50 -19.02
CA GLU A 176 -126.27 -40.08 -19.14
C GLU A 176 -126.91 -39.81 -17.77
N MET A 177 -127.79 -38.81 -17.68
CA MET A 177 -128.57 -38.47 -16.49
C MET A 177 -130.00 -38.03 -16.87
N ILE A 178 -130.89 -37.97 -15.88
CA ILE A 178 -132.23 -37.41 -16.05
C ILE A 178 -132.07 -35.93 -16.44
N GLY A 179 -132.51 -35.56 -17.65
CA GLY A 179 -132.48 -34.18 -18.16
C GLY A 179 -131.19 -33.74 -18.88
N ASN A 180 -130.07 -34.47 -18.79
CA ASN A 180 -128.76 -34.00 -19.28
C ASN A 180 -127.72 -35.15 -19.37
N HIS A 181 -126.52 -34.87 -19.88
CA HIS A 181 -125.33 -35.72 -19.69
C HIS A 181 -124.22 -34.99 -18.92
N THR A 182 -123.23 -35.74 -18.44
CA THR A 182 -121.96 -35.21 -17.89
C THR A 182 -120.77 -35.94 -18.50
N CYS A 183 -119.56 -35.43 -18.24
CA CYS A 183 -118.31 -35.99 -18.75
C CYS A 183 -117.34 -36.29 -17.61
N CYS A 184 -116.86 -37.54 -17.55
CA CYS A 184 -115.74 -37.94 -16.71
C CYS A 184 -114.44 -37.82 -17.51
N CYS A 185 -113.65 -36.79 -17.24
CA CYS A 185 -112.46 -36.47 -18.04
C CYS A 185 -111.29 -37.43 -17.78
N TYR A 186 -110.54 -37.72 -18.83
CA TYR A 186 -109.25 -38.39 -18.73
C TYR A 186 -108.20 -37.46 -18.11
N GLU A 187 -107.10 -38.04 -17.62
CA GLU A 187 -106.06 -37.30 -16.90
C GLU A 187 -105.53 -36.10 -17.70
N GLY A 188 -105.41 -34.96 -17.02
CA GLY A 188 -104.92 -33.71 -17.62
C GLY A 188 -105.97 -32.89 -18.38
N PHE A 189 -107.23 -33.34 -18.44
CA PHE A 189 -108.35 -32.62 -19.04
C PHE A 189 -109.40 -32.19 -18.00
N LEU A 190 -110.05 -31.05 -18.25
CA LEU A 190 -110.92 -30.34 -17.33
C LEU A 190 -112.14 -29.71 -18.04
N GLY A 191 -113.08 -29.23 -17.22
CA GLY A 191 -114.30 -28.55 -17.66
C GLY A 191 -115.42 -29.52 -18.04
N PRO A 192 -116.67 -29.06 -18.15
CA PRO A 192 -117.86 -29.92 -18.29
C PRO A 192 -117.94 -30.69 -19.62
N LYS A 193 -117.00 -30.48 -20.54
CA LYS A 193 -116.86 -31.21 -21.81
C LYS A 193 -115.42 -31.70 -22.07
N CYS A 194 -114.56 -31.74 -21.05
CA CYS A 194 -113.16 -32.18 -21.15
C CYS A 194 -112.35 -31.49 -22.26
N LYS A 195 -112.62 -30.19 -22.46
CA LYS A 195 -112.00 -29.37 -23.52
C LYS A 195 -110.79 -28.59 -23.01
N ASP A 196 -110.80 -28.22 -21.74
CA ASP A 196 -109.72 -27.45 -21.13
C ASP A 196 -108.60 -28.40 -20.71
N VAL A 197 -107.35 -27.99 -20.91
CA VAL A 197 -106.17 -28.81 -20.59
C VAL A 197 -105.50 -28.21 -19.36
N VAL A 198 -105.16 -29.05 -18.39
CA VAL A 198 -104.40 -28.68 -17.18
C VAL A 198 -103.16 -27.90 -17.58
N GLN A 199 -102.96 -26.74 -16.96
CA GLN A 199 -101.85 -25.83 -17.23
C GLN A 199 -100.94 -25.74 -16.02
N CYS A 200 -99.64 -26.01 -16.22
CA CYS A 200 -98.62 -25.82 -15.21
C CYS A 200 -98.15 -24.36 -15.14
N LYS A 201 -97.53 -23.98 -14.02
CA LYS A 201 -96.89 -22.66 -13.87
C LYS A 201 -95.95 -22.39 -15.05
N LYS A 202 -96.06 -21.20 -15.66
CA LYS A 202 -95.14 -20.72 -16.72
C LYS A 202 -93.69 -20.86 -16.24
N LEU A 203 -92.83 -21.41 -17.09
CA LEU A 203 -91.39 -21.46 -16.91
C LEU A 203 -90.70 -20.36 -17.74
N GLU A 204 -89.52 -19.96 -17.32
CA GLU A 204 -88.70 -18.93 -17.95
C GLU A 204 -87.26 -19.45 -18.06
N ASN A 205 -86.41 -18.81 -18.87
CA ASN A 205 -85.01 -19.24 -19.01
C ASN A 205 -84.26 -18.97 -17.69
N PRO A 206 -83.42 -19.90 -17.20
CA PRO A 206 -82.50 -19.59 -16.11
C PRO A 206 -81.48 -18.54 -16.56
N GLU A 207 -81.01 -17.71 -15.62
CA GLU A 207 -79.88 -16.81 -15.87
C GLU A 207 -78.67 -17.63 -16.31
N HIS A 208 -77.90 -17.11 -17.28
CA HIS A 208 -76.80 -17.81 -17.94
C HIS A 208 -77.18 -19.18 -18.57
N GLY A 209 -78.44 -19.39 -18.92
CA GLY A 209 -78.89 -20.62 -19.61
C GLY A 209 -80.05 -20.42 -20.59
N ASN A 210 -80.58 -21.53 -21.07
CA ASN A 210 -81.66 -21.61 -22.05
C ASN A 210 -82.64 -22.74 -21.71
N MET A 211 -83.84 -22.66 -22.28
CA MET A 211 -84.90 -23.65 -22.16
C MET A 211 -85.50 -23.92 -23.55
N THR A 212 -85.65 -25.19 -23.91
CA THR A 212 -86.34 -25.64 -25.14
C THR A 212 -87.54 -26.50 -24.73
N CYS A 213 -88.73 -26.20 -25.23
CA CYS A 213 -89.96 -26.93 -24.84
C CYS A 213 -90.68 -27.55 -26.05
N SER A 214 -91.08 -28.82 -25.91
CA SER A 214 -92.14 -29.44 -26.71
C SER A 214 -93.48 -29.24 -26.00
N GLN A 215 -94.50 -28.77 -26.71
CA GLN A 215 -95.76 -28.27 -26.12
C GLN A 215 -96.99 -28.73 -26.93
N PRO A 216 -97.26 -30.04 -27.04
CA PRO A 216 -98.24 -30.59 -27.99
C PRO A 216 -99.69 -30.13 -27.75
N LEU A 217 -100.08 -29.89 -26.50
CA LEU A 217 -101.42 -29.43 -26.11
C LEU A 217 -101.50 -27.90 -25.86
N GLY A 218 -100.48 -27.16 -26.30
CA GLY A 218 -100.33 -25.71 -26.07
C GLY A 218 -99.40 -25.36 -24.92
N GLN A 219 -99.10 -24.06 -24.77
CA GLN A 219 -98.01 -23.57 -23.91
C GLN A 219 -98.15 -23.99 -22.45
N PHE A 220 -97.14 -24.68 -21.91
CA PHE A 220 -97.02 -25.13 -20.52
C PHE A 220 -98.22 -25.95 -20.00
N ARG A 221 -98.95 -26.63 -20.90
CA ARG A 221 -100.06 -27.54 -20.58
C ARG A 221 -99.60 -28.98 -20.37
N TYR A 222 -100.49 -29.84 -19.89
CA TYR A 222 -100.25 -31.28 -19.73
C TYR A 222 -99.51 -31.88 -20.93
N GLN A 223 -98.57 -32.81 -20.65
CA GLN A 223 -97.63 -33.39 -21.63
C GLN A 223 -96.62 -32.41 -22.26
N SER A 224 -96.62 -31.11 -21.91
CA SER A 224 -95.49 -30.23 -22.23
C SER A 224 -94.23 -30.73 -21.52
N SER A 225 -93.11 -30.76 -22.24
CA SER A 225 -91.81 -31.10 -21.68
C SER A 225 -90.76 -30.08 -22.09
N CYS A 226 -90.05 -29.54 -21.10
CA CYS A 226 -89.02 -28.53 -21.28
C CYS A 226 -87.66 -29.09 -20.84
N THR A 227 -86.65 -28.95 -21.69
CA THR A 227 -85.25 -29.31 -21.44
C THR A 227 -84.40 -28.07 -21.27
N PHE A 228 -83.48 -28.10 -20.30
CA PHE A 228 -82.65 -26.96 -19.91
C PHE A 228 -81.18 -27.17 -20.28
N GLY A 229 -80.49 -26.09 -20.62
CA GLY A 229 -79.05 -26.07 -20.84
C GLY A 229 -78.44 -24.77 -20.29
N CYS A 230 -77.16 -24.81 -19.96
CA CYS A 230 -76.40 -23.65 -19.47
C CYS A 230 -75.40 -23.17 -20.54
N ALA A 231 -74.96 -21.92 -20.40
CA ALA A 231 -73.84 -21.38 -21.17
C ALA A 231 -72.50 -22.02 -20.73
N GLU A 232 -71.46 -21.84 -21.55
CA GLU A 232 -70.11 -22.30 -21.21
C GLU A 232 -69.63 -21.73 -19.87
N GLY A 233 -69.00 -22.57 -19.04
CA GLY A 233 -68.54 -22.21 -17.70
C GLY A 233 -69.63 -22.22 -16.62
N PHE A 234 -70.85 -22.62 -16.96
CA PHE A 234 -71.95 -22.84 -16.02
C PHE A 234 -72.46 -24.30 -16.12
N PHE A 235 -72.78 -24.92 -14.98
CA PHE A 235 -73.37 -26.25 -14.91
C PHE A 235 -74.82 -26.16 -14.41
N LEU A 236 -75.65 -27.14 -14.80
CA LEU A 236 -77.05 -27.17 -14.41
C LEU A 236 -77.22 -27.80 -13.02
N ALA A 237 -77.69 -27.01 -12.05
CA ALA A 237 -78.11 -27.47 -10.74
C ALA A 237 -79.62 -27.78 -10.78
N GLY A 238 -79.95 -29.07 -10.79
CA GLY A 238 -81.33 -29.59 -10.84
C GLY A 238 -81.60 -30.52 -12.02
N GLU A 239 -82.85 -30.92 -12.20
CA GLU A 239 -83.25 -31.85 -13.27
C GLU A 239 -83.19 -31.21 -14.66
N PRO A 240 -82.49 -31.81 -15.65
CA PRO A 240 -82.35 -31.25 -17.00
C PRO A 240 -83.62 -31.30 -17.84
N ARG A 241 -84.65 -32.03 -17.39
CA ARG A 241 -85.92 -32.17 -18.12
C ARG A 241 -87.12 -32.16 -17.19
N LEU A 242 -87.96 -31.13 -17.32
CA LEU A 242 -89.24 -31.04 -16.64
C LEU A 242 -90.40 -31.49 -17.55
N GLN A 243 -91.43 -32.07 -16.95
CA GLN A 243 -92.68 -32.44 -17.63
C GLN A 243 -93.90 -31.92 -16.86
N CYS A 244 -94.91 -31.39 -17.56
CA CYS A 244 -96.14 -30.89 -16.97
C CYS A 244 -97.12 -32.05 -16.74
N THR A 245 -97.41 -32.35 -15.46
CA THR A 245 -98.24 -33.48 -15.04
C THR A 245 -99.74 -33.12 -15.02
N ALA A 246 -100.60 -34.14 -14.96
CA ALA A 246 -102.06 -33.97 -14.83
C ALA A 246 -102.48 -33.23 -13.54
N SER A 247 -101.58 -33.04 -12.56
CA SER A 247 -101.82 -32.29 -11.33
C SER A 247 -101.67 -30.76 -11.47
N GLY A 248 -101.18 -30.25 -12.60
CA GLY A 248 -100.81 -28.85 -12.77
C GLY A 248 -99.42 -28.49 -12.22
N ASN A 249 -98.68 -29.46 -11.70
CA ASN A 249 -97.29 -29.30 -11.28
C ASN A 249 -96.30 -29.89 -12.30
N TRP A 250 -95.10 -29.32 -12.33
CA TRP A 250 -93.93 -29.90 -12.99
C TRP A 250 -93.37 -31.07 -12.18
N THR A 251 -92.70 -32.00 -12.85
CA THR A 251 -92.01 -33.15 -12.22
C THR A 251 -90.93 -32.78 -11.20
N SER A 252 -90.41 -31.56 -11.23
CA SER A 252 -89.41 -31.02 -10.30
C SER A 252 -89.40 -29.48 -10.34
N PRO A 253 -88.74 -28.80 -9.38
CA PRO A 253 -88.50 -27.36 -9.44
C PRO A 253 -87.72 -26.94 -10.71
N SER A 254 -87.78 -25.66 -11.06
CA SER A 254 -86.94 -25.11 -12.13
C SER A 254 -85.46 -25.24 -11.75
N PRO A 255 -84.60 -25.80 -12.62
CA PRO A 255 -83.16 -25.83 -12.37
C PRO A 255 -82.54 -24.43 -12.54
N THR A 256 -81.33 -24.27 -12.00
CA THR A 256 -80.53 -23.03 -12.10
C THR A 256 -79.17 -23.33 -12.71
N CYS A 257 -78.58 -22.37 -13.42
CA CYS A 257 -77.20 -22.49 -13.91
C CYS A 257 -76.24 -21.89 -12.89
N GLU A 258 -75.43 -22.73 -12.23
CA GLU A 258 -74.38 -22.27 -11.32
C GLU A 258 -73.04 -22.17 -12.05
N ALA A 259 -72.27 -21.13 -11.77
CA ALA A 259 -70.92 -20.99 -12.33
C ALA A 259 -70.00 -22.10 -11.79
N VAL A 260 -69.20 -22.69 -12.68
CA VAL A 260 -68.20 -23.70 -12.31
C VAL A 260 -67.19 -23.07 -11.34
N LYS A 261 -66.80 -23.80 -10.29
CA LYS A 261 -65.94 -23.32 -9.20
C LYS A 261 -64.54 -23.91 -9.35
N CYS A 262 -63.51 -23.05 -9.40
CA CYS A 262 -62.12 -23.47 -9.36
C CYS A 262 -61.61 -23.65 -7.93
N SER A 263 -60.42 -24.21 -7.78
CA SER A 263 -59.74 -24.31 -6.47
C SER A 263 -59.43 -22.93 -5.88
N ILE A 264 -59.62 -22.78 -4.56
CA ILE A 264 -59.38 -21.51 -3.85
C ILE A 264 -57.88 -21.20 -3.86
N LEU A 265 -57.52 -20.04 -4.42
CA LEU A 265 -56.13 -19.57 -4.45
C LEU A 265 -55.75 -18.81 -3.18
N ARG A 266 -54.44 -18.75 -2.91
CA ARG A 266 -53.81 -17.94 -1.88
C ARG A 266 -52.51 -17.38 -2.45
N SER A 267 -52.11 -16.18 -2.01
CA SER A 267 -50.76 -15.66 -2.26
C SER A 267 -49.70 -16.53 -1.58
N SER A 268 -48.51 -16.64 -2.18
CA SER A 268 -47.34 -17.15 -1.45
C SER A 268 -46.92 -16.18 -0.36
N ASP A 269 -46.07 -16.63 0.56
CA ASP A 269 -45.27 -15.71 1.37
C ASP A 269 -44.49 -14.75 0.45
N GLN A 270 -44.39 -13.48 0.86
CA GLN A 270 -43.81 -12.38 0.07
C GLN A 270 -44.48 -12.11 -1.30
N GLY A 271 -45.63 -12.75 -1.58
CA GLY A 271 -46.45 -12.53 -2.77
C GLY A 271 -47.67 -11.63 -2.49
N THR A 272 -48.12 -10.95 -3.53
CA THR A 272 -49.39 -10.20 -3.53
C THR A 272 -50.36 -10.85 -4.53
N MET A 273 -51.64 -10.90 -4.19
CA MET A 273 -52.70 -11.46 -5.05
C MET A 273 -53.90 -10.53 -5.04
N ASN A 274 -54.39 -10.18 -6.22
CA ASN A 274 -55.58 -9.34 -6.41
C ASN A 274 -56.53 -10.01 -7.40
N CYS A 275 -57.73 -10.40 -6.95
CA CYS A 275 -58.67 -11.19 -7.75
C CYS A 275 -59.93 -10.40 -8.09
N SER A 276 -60.41 -10.56 -9.33
CA SER A 276 -61.73 -10.13 -9.77
C SER A 276 -62.66 -11.35 -9.91
N HIS A 277 -63.87 -11.25 -9.38
CA HIS A 277 -64.84 -12.33 -9.28
C HIS A 277 -66.18 -11.89 -9.88
N LEU A 278 -66.48 -12.32 -11.11
CA LEU A 278 -67.67 -11.87 -11.85
C LEU A 278 -68.95 -12.64 -11.46
N HIS A 279 -68.83 -13.92 -11.12
CA HIS A 279 -69.96 -14.82 -10.86
C HIS A 279 -69.90 -15.49 -9.47
N GLY A 280 -69.05 -14.97 -8.58
CA GLY A 280 -68.78 -15.50 -7.24
C GLY A 280 -67.29 -15.79 -7.01
N ASP A 281 -66.90 -15.97 -5.75
CA ASP A 281 -65.51 -16.18 -5.36
C ASP A 281 -64.93 -17.43 -6.04
N PHE A 282 -63.84 -17.24 -6.79
CA PHE A 282 -63.12 -18.27 -7.54
C PHE A 282 -63.98 -19.08 -8.55
N THR A 283 -65.08 -18.53 -9.06
CA THR A 283 -65.89 -19.14 -10.13
C THR A 283 -65.32 -18.86 -11.53
N TYR A 284 -65.86 -19.52 -12.55
CA TYR A 284 -65.59 -19.27 -13.97
C TYR A 284 -65.45 -17.78 -14.32
N SER A 285 -64.48 -17.46 -15.18
CA SER A 285 -64.03 -16.10 -15.56
C SER A 285 -63.42 -15.25 -14.44
N SER A 286 -63.33 -15.74 -13.20
CA SER A 286 -62.51 -15.08 -12.17
C SER A 286 -61.07 -14.98 -12.64
N THR A 287 -60.47 -13.79 -12.53
CA THR A 287 -59.06 -13.58 -12.89
C THR A 287 -58.31 -13.02 -11.68
N CYS A 288 -57.23 -13.69 -11.31
CA CYS A 288 -56.32 -13.30 -10.24
C CYS A 288 -54.99 -12.81 -10.83
N HIS A 289 -54.62 -11.59 -10.49
CA HIS A 289 -53.32 -10.99 -10.73
C HIS A 289 -52.37 -11.31 -9.57
N PHE A 290 -51.15 -11.71 -9.89
CA PHE A 290 -50.09 -12.05 -8.93
C PHE A 290 -48.88 -11.14 -9.09
N GLY A 291 -48.36 -10.66 -7.97
CA GLY A 291 -47.11 -9.92 -7.89
C GLY A 291 -46.26 -10.38 -6.71
N CYS A 292 -45.08 -9.79 -6.57
CA CYS A 292 -44.18 -10.00 -5.45
C CYS A 292 -43.84 -8.66 -4.79
N VAL A 293 -43.48 -8.69 -3.51
CA VAL A 293 -42.92 -7.51 -2.83
C VAL A 293 -41.52 -7.17 -3.37
N PRO A 294 -41.03 -5.93 -3.22
CA PRO A 294 -39.68 -5.56 -3.66
C PRO A 294 -38.60 -6.51 -3.11
N GLY A 295 -37.67 -6.91 -3.97
CA GLY A 295 -36.63 -7.90 -3.65
C GLY A 295 -37.00 -9.34 -3.94
N PHE A 296 -38.21 -9.60 -4.42
CA PHE A 296 -38.67 -10.91 -4.89
C PHE A 296 -39.17 -10.81 -6.33
N HIS A 297 -38.97 -11.85 -7.13
CA HIS A 297 -39.39 -11.94 -8.52
C HIS A 297 -40.35 -13.12 -8.74
N LEU A 298 -41.29 -12.94 -9.67
CA LEU A 298 -42.36 -13.90 -9.92
C LEU A 298 -41.90 -15.01 -10.87
N ILE A 299 -42.00 -16.26 -10.42
CA ILE A 299 -41.79 -17.47 -11.24
C ILE A 299 -43.14 -18.14 -11.47
N GLY A 300 -43.66 -18.00 -12.70
CA GLY A 300 -44.97 -18.51 -13.14
C GLY A 300 -45.70 -17.51 -14.02
N SER A 301 -47.03 -17.63 -14.12
CA SER A 301 -47.87 -16.62 -14.79
C SER A 301 -48.22 -15.48 -13.84
N GLU A 302 -48.22 -14.24 -14.36
CA GLU A 302 -48.72 -13.05 -13.66
C GLU A 302 -50.26 -13.05 -13.55
N TYR A 303 -50.95 -13.75 -14.46
CA TYR A 303 -52.41 -13.84 -14.51
C TYR A 303 -52.89 -15.29 -14.54
N LEU A 304 -53.78 -15.63 -13.61
CA LEU A 304 -54.51 -16.90 -13.57
C LEU A 304 -56.00 -16.62 -13.80
N THR A 305 -56.67 -17.38 -14.66
CA THR A 305 -58.11 -17.28 -14.91
C THR A 305 -58.78 -18.63 -14.71
N CYS A 306 -59.97 -18.63 -14.08
CA CYS A 306 -60.74 -19.84 -13.86
C CYS A 306 -61.46 -20.27 -15.15
N ALA A 307 -61.06 -21.41 -15.71
CA ALA A 307 -61.55 -21.94 -16.97
C ALA A 307 -62.88 -22.70 -16.81
N ALA A 308 -63.56 -22.98 -17.93
CA ALA A 308 -64.85 -23.68 -17.94
C ALA A 308 -64.78 -25.13 -17.42
N THR A 309 -63.57 -25.71 -17.28
CA THR A 309 -63.35 -27.05 -16.71
C THR A 309 -63.40 -27.08 -15.18
N GLY A 310 -63.23 -25.93 -14.50
CA GLY A 310 -62.96 -25.85 -13.06
C GLY A 310 -61.47 -25.83 -12.70
N ASP A 311 -60.58 -25.76 -13.69
CA ASP A 311 -59.14 -25.57 -13.49
C ASP A 311 -58.72 -24.12 -13.73
N TRP A 312 -57.58 -23.73 -13.16
CA TRP A 312 -56.90 -22.47 -13.49
C TRP A 312 -56.09 -22.64 -14.77
N THR A 313 -56.06 -21.59 -15.62
CA THR A 313 -55.30 -21.58 -16.88
C THR A 313 -53.82 -21.92 -16.76
N THR A 314 -53.21 -21.66 -15.59
CA THR A 314 -51.82 -22.00 -15.26
C THR A 314 -51.69 -22.37 -13.78
N PRO A 315 -50.63 -23.11 -13.38
CA PRO A 315 -50.30 -23.32 -11.96
C PRO A 315 -50.04 -22.00 -11.22
N THR A 316 -50.27 -21.99 -9.91
CA THR A 316 -49.97 -20.84 -9.05
C THR A 316 -48.50 -20.45 -9.13
N PRO A 317 -48.17 -19.17 -9.37
CA PRO A 317 -46.79 -18.70 -9.39
C PRO A 317 -46.17 -18.68 -7.98
N SER A 318 -44.85 -18.53 -7.92
CA SER A 318 -44.09 -18.41 -6.68
C SER A 318 -43.18 -17.18 -6.70
N CYS A 319 -43.06 -16.48 -5.58
CA CYS A 319 -42.11 -15.40 -5.41
C CYS A 319 -40.77 -15.93 -4.91
N GLN A 320 -39.71 -15.81 -5.73
CA GLN A 320 -38.35 -16.19 -5.36
C GLN A 320 -37.52 -14.95 -5.04
N VAL A 321 -36.69 -15.03 -4.00
CA VAL A 321 -35.83 -13.89 -3.61
C VAL A 321 -34.82 -13.59 -4.70
N VAL A 322 -34.59 -12.30 -4.96
CA VAL A 322 -33.54 -11.85 -5.88
C VAL A 322 -32.18 -12.11 -5.22
N GLN A 323 -31.23 -12.63 -5.99
CA GLN A 323 -29.85 -12.86 -5.56
C GLN A 323 -28.91 -11.85 -6.21
N CYS A 324 -27.99 -11.31 -5.42
CA CYS A 324 -26.88 -10.51 -5.90
C CYS A 324 -25.66 -11.38 -6.26
N GLY A 325 -24.77 -10.85 -7.11
CA GLY A 325 -23.53 -11.52 -7.48
C GLY A 325 -22.69 -11.92 -6.26
N LYS A 326 -22.26 -13.20 -6.20
CA LYS A 326 -21.53 -13.74 -5.05
C LYS A 326 -20.26 -12.94 -4.74
N LEU A 327 -20.17 -12.42 -3.52
CA LEU A 327 -18.99 -11.69 -3.05
C LEU A 327 -17.84 -12.63 -2.72
N THR A 328 -16.62 -12.19 -3.03
CA THR A 328 -15.37 -12.80 -2.57
C THR A 328 -14.75 -11.94 -1.47
N THR A 329 -14.09 -12.58 -0.51
CA THR A 329 -13.31 -11.87 0.51
C THR A 329 -12.14 -11.13 -0.16
N PRO A 330 -11.93 -9.82 0.10
CA PRO A 330 -10.75 -9.12 -0.41
C PRO A 330 -9.46 -9.74 0.12
N ALA A 331 -8.39 -9.68 -0.67
CA ALA A 331 -7.07 -10.10 -0.20
C ALA A 331 -6.67 -9.26 1.03
N ARG A 332 -6.27 -9.92 2.13
CA ARG A 332 -6.01 -9.29 3.44
C ARG A 332 -7.20 -8.51 4.01
N GLY A 333 -8.41 -8.89 3.59
CA GLY A 333 -9.67 -8.42 4.12
C GLY A 333 -10.45 -9.51 4.83
N LYS A 334 -11.49 -9.11 5.54
CA LYS A 334 -12.50 -9.95 6.16
C LYS A 334 -13.85 -9.38 5.79
N VAL A 335 -14.77 -10.25 5.34
CA VAL A 335 -16.16 -9.91 5.06
C VAL A 335 -17.05 -10.67 6.04
N ASN A 336 -18.04 -9.99 6.60
CA ASN A 336 -19.06 -10.59 7.47
C ASN A 336 -20.44 -10.19 6.94
N CYS A 337 -21.24 -11.17 6.56
CA CYS A 337 -22.53 -10.96 5.92
C CYS A 337 -23.69 -11.45 6.80
N SER A 338 -24.62 -10.55 7.11
CA SER A 338 -25.98 -10.93 7.52
C SER A 338 -26.78 -11.25 6.26
N ASN A 339 -27.50 -12.38 6.26
CA ASN A 339 -28.14 -12.96 5.08
C ASN A 339 -29.60 -13.36 5.41
N PRO A 340 -30.56 -12.41 5.44
CA PRO A 340 -31.90 -12.66 5.99
C PRO A 340 -32.73 -13.71 5.24
N PHE A 341 -32.57 -13.80 3.91
CA PHE A 341 -33.34 -14.69 3.04
C PHE A 341 -32.47 -15.72 2.31
N GLY A 342 -31.24 -15.95 2.78
CA GLY A 342 -30.23 -16.83 2.15
C GLY A 342 -28.95 -16.08 1.73
N GLU A 343 -27.87 -16.81 1.40
CA GLU A 343 -26.59 -16.22 1.01
C GLU A 343 -26.75 -15.23 -0.16
N PHE A 344 -26.27 -14.00 0.03
CA PHE A 344 -26.22 -12.94 -0.99
C PHE A 344 -27.59 -12.63 -1.63
N SER A 345 -28.68 -12.84 -0.88
CA SER A 345 -30.05 -12.50 -1.28
C SER A 345 -30.39 -11.03 -1.01
N TYR A 346 -31.52 -10.55 -1.51
CA TYR A 346 -32.06 -9.22 -1.19
C TYR A 346 -31.99 -8.90 0.31
N ASP A 347 -31.61 -7.66 0.64
CA ASP A 347 -31.40 -7.17 2.01
C ASP A 347 -30.30 -7.92 2.80
N SER A 348 -29.49 -8.77 2.16
CA SER A 348 -28.19 -9.18 2.72
C SER A 348 -27.29 -7.95 2.89
N ILE A 349 -26.68 -7.83 4.07
CA ILE A 349 -25.77 -6.73 4.43
C ILE A 349 -24.40 -7.33 4.75
N CYS A 350 -23.38 -6.94 3.98
CA CYS A 350 -22.00 -7.37 4.16
C CYS A 350 -21.12 -6.20 4.62
N ASP A 351 -20.58 -6.30 5.84
CA ASP A 351 -19.57 -5.40 6.36
C ASP A 351 -18.15 -5.93 6.06
N PHE A 352 -17.26 -5.02 5.67
CA PHE A 352 -15.88 -5.29 5.28
C PHE A 352 -14.89 -4.61 6.24
N ALA A 353 -13.82 -5.32 6.59
CA ALA A 353 -12.69 -4.80 7.35
C ALA A 353 -11.36 -5.33 6.78
N CYS A 354 -10.28 -4.57 6.91
CA CYS A 354 -8.95 -5.00 6.50
C CYS A 354 -8.12 -5.56 7.67
N GLU A 355 -7.07 -6.30 7.35
CA GLU A 355 -6.00 -6.66 8.28
C GLU A 355 -5.20 -5.42 8.73
N GLU A 356 -4.43 -5.56 9.81
CA GLU A 356 -3.65 -4.47 10.39
C GLU A 356 -2.59 -3.95 9.40
N GLY A 357 -2.53 -2.62 9.24
CA GLY A 357 -1.67 -1.95 8.26
C GLY A 357 -2.23 -1.87 6.84
N PHE A 358 -3.50 -2.23 6.65
CA PHE A 358 -4.24 -2.05 5.40
C PHE A 358 -5.45 -1.13 5.59
N LEU A 359 -5.73 -0.28 4.60
CA LEU A 359 -6.86 0.64 4.55
C LEU A 359 -7.90 0.14 3.56
N LEU A 360 -9.17 0.35 3.88
CA LEU A 360 -10.28 -0.06 3.03
C LEU A 360 -10.59 1.01 1.98
N ALA A 361 -10.22 0.73 0.73
CA ALA A 361 -10.55 1.53 -0.43
C ALA A 361 -11.94 1.13 -0.96
N GLY A 362 -12.98 1.91 -0.62
CA GLY A 362 -14.36 1.69 -1.06
C GLY A 362 -15.38 1.85 0.08
N SER A 363 -16.58 1.31 -0.10
CA SER A 363 -17.59 1.28 0.97
C SER A 363 -17.27 0.19 2.00
N ARG A 364 -17.37 0.52 3.29
CA ARG A 364 -17.27 -0.47 4.38
C ARG A 364 -18.45 -1.45 4.44
N ARG A 365 -19.57 -1.10 3.80
CA ARG A 365 -20.82 -1.85 3.87
C ARG A 365 -21.48 -1.90 2.49
N LEU A 366 -21.82 -3.09 2.05
CA LEU A 366 -22.62 -3.34 0.86
C LEU A 366 -23.98 -3.92 1.29
N GLN A 367 -25.05 -3.53 0.62
CA GLN A 367 -26.40 -4.08 0.78
C GLN A 367 -26.87 -4.62 -0.58
N CYS A 368 -27.51 -5.79 -0.60
CA CYS A 368 -28.07 -6.36 -1.82
C CYS A 368 -29.44 -5.73 -2.11
N GLU A 369 -29.54 -5.02 -3.23
CA GLU A 369 -30.74 -4.28 -3.61
C GLU A 369 -31.75 -5.14 -4.37
N ALA A 370 -33.00 -4.66 -4.47
CA ALA A 370 -34.06 -5.32 -5.24
C ALA A 370 -33.77 -5.42 -6.75
N SER A 371 -32.71 -4.75 -7.21
CA SER A 371 -32.17 -4.80 -8.58
C SER A 371 -31.31 -6.05 -8.87
N GLY A 372 -30.93 -6.82 -7.85
CA GLY A 372 -29.93 -7.90 -7.97
C GLY A 372 -28.48 -7.40 -8.03
N ASN A 373 -28.26 -6.11 -7.79
CA ASN A 373 -26.93 -5.52 -7.64
C ASN A 373 -26.65 -5.15 -6.18
N TRP A 374 -25.36 -5.10 -5.83
CA TRP A 374 -24.92 -4.49 -4.59
C TRP A 374 -24.95 -2.96 -4.70
N SER A 375 -25.31 -2.29 -3.60
CA SER A 375 -25.39 -0.84 -3.47
C SER A 375 -24.13 -0.08 -3.92
N THR A 376 -22.96 -0.71 -3.86
CA THR A 376 -21.69 -0.23 -4.42
C THR A 376 -20.85 -1.41 -4.91
N LEU A 377 -19.80 -1.14 -5.69
CA LEU A 377 -18.75 -2.12 -5.95
C LEU A 377 -18.08 -2.60 -4.63
N PRO A 378 -17.55 -3.84 -4.57
CA PRO A 378 -16.82 -4.34 -3.41
C PRO A 378 -15.53 -3.54 -3.15
N PRO A 379 -15.15 -3.30 -1.88
CA PRO A 379 -13.93 -2.58 -1.53
C PRO A 379 -12.67 -3.44 -1.67
N VAL A 380 -11.51 -2.78 -1.77
CA VAL A 380 -10.18 -3.39 -1.77
C VAL A 380 -9.43 -3.00 -0.50
N CYS A 381 -8.55 -3.87 0.00
CA CYS A 381 -7.64 -3.55 1.10
C CYS A 381 -6.26 -3.14 0.53
N GLU A 382 -5.96 -1.85 0.55
CA GLU A 382 -4.67 -1.30 0.11
C GLU A 382 -3.71 -1.17 1.29
N ALA A 383 -2.42 -1.49 1.10
CA ALA A 383 -1.43 -1.33 2.16
C ALA A 383 -1.21 0.17 2.48
N VAL A 384 -1.12 0.52 3.77
CA VAL A 384 -0.87 1.91 4.22
C VAL A 384 0.42 2.44 3.56
N LYS A 385 0.34 3.59 2.88
CA LYS A 385 1.46 4.20 2.15
C LYS A 385 2.20 5.20 3.04
N CYS A 386 3.50 5.01 3.24
CA CYS A 386 4.37 5.98 3.88
C CYS A 386 4.88 7.02 2.87
N SER A 387 5.49 8.10 3.38
CA SER A 387 6.15 9.11 2.53
C SER A 387 7.29 8.50 1.71
N THR A 388 7.36 8.82 0.41
CA THR A 388 8.42 8.34 -0.49
C THR A 388 9.79 8.82 -0.02
N LEU A 389 10.72 7.90 0.23
CA LEU A 389 12.06 8.24 0.67
C LEU A 389 12.96 8.69 -0.49
N LYS A 390 14.00 9.47 -0.16
CA LYS A 390 15.05 9.87 -1.09
C LYS A 390 16.40 9.36 -0.59
N ILE A 391 17.29 9.01 -1.51
CA ILE A 391 18.66 8.61 -1.19
C ILE A 391 19.41 9.85 -0.67
N PRO A 392 20.10 9.78 0.49
CA PRO A 392 20.94 10.88 0.97
C PRO A 392 22.12 11.16 0.03
N ASP A 393 22.61 12.40 0.00
CA ASP A 393 23.84 12.73 -0.72
C ASP A 393 25.02 11.91 -0.18
N GLN A 394 25.81 11.31 -1.08
CA GLN A 394 26.87 10.34 -0.75
C GLN A 394 26.38 9.10 0.01
N GLY A 395 25.07 8.84 0.01
CA GLY A 395 24.44 7.66 0.60
C GLY A 395 24.08 6.57 -0.42
N THR A 396 23.71 5.41 0.11
CA THR A 396 23.03 4.33 -0.61
C THR A 396 21.75 3.97 0.14
N MET A 397 20.74 3.49 -0.59
CA MET A 397 19.46 3.05 -0.04
C MET A 397 19.09 1.73 -0.70
N ASN A 398 18.81 0.70 0.09
CA ASN A 398 18.31 -0.59 -0.38
C ASN A 398 17.00 -0.89 0.36
N CYS A 399 15.89 -0.99 -0.38
CA CYS A 399 14.57 -1.20 0.19
C CYS A 399 14.00 -2.56 -0.21
N SER A 400 13.34 -3.19 0.75
CA SER A 400 12.46 -4.33 0.52
C SER A 400 11.00 -3.88 0.67
N HIS A 401 10.17 -4.25 -0.30
CA HIS A 401 8.77 -3.83 -0.41
C HIS A 401 7.88 -5.08 -0.46
N PRO A 402 7.25 -5.50 0.66
CA PRO A 402 6.43 -6.71 0.70
C PRO A 402 5.12 -6.63 -0.10
N HIS A 403 4.67 -5.42 -0.46
CA HIS A 403 3.37 -5.16 -1.10
C HIS A 403 3.52 -4.19 -2.28
N GLU A 404 3.69 -2.89 -2.05
CA GLU A 404 4.08 -1.90 -3.06
C GLU A 404 5.22 -1.01 -2.53
N ASP A 405 5.78 -0.16 -3.38
CA ASP A 405 6.85 0.78 -2.99
C ASP A 405 6.42 1.67 -1.82
N PHE A 406 7.23 1.67 -0.76
CA PHE A 406 7.05 2.45 0.46
C PHE A 406 5.73 2.21 1.24
N THR A 407 5.05 1.07 1.05
CA THR A 407 3.90 0.68 1.89
C THR A 407 4.30 0.06 3.23
N TYR A 408 3.33 -0.18 4.12
CA TYR A 408 3.46 -0.89 5.39
C TYR A 408 4.38 -2.11 5.31
N ASN A 409 5.22 -2.29 6.34
CA ASN A 409 6.29 -3.28 6.43
C ASN A 409 7.36 -3.20 5.32
N SER A 410 7.39 -2.15 4.50
CA SER A 410 8.60 -1.80 3.75
C SER A 410 9.74 -1.52 4.72
N VAL A 411 10.91 -2.10 4.44
CA VAL A 411 12.14 -1.88 5.22
C VAL A 411 13.22 -1.35 4.29
N CYS A 412 13.72 -0.16 4.58
CA CYS A 412 14.81 0.49 3.84
C CYS A 412 16.07 0.58 4.71
N HIS A 413 17.16 0.03 4.21
CA HIS A 413 18.50 0.10 4.80
C HIS A 413 19.32 1.19 4.11
N PHE A 414 20.06 1.98 4.90
CA PHE A 414 20.86 3.11 4.45
C PHE A 414 22.34 2.91 4.72
N GLY A 415 23.16 3.08 3.69
CA GLY A 415 24.63 3.10 3.79
C GLY A 415 25.20 4.46 3.38
N CYS A 416 26.50 4.63 3.59
CA CYS A 416 27.26 5.80 3.13
C CYS A 416 28.48 5.38 2.31
N ALA A 417 28.88 6.23 1.36
CA ALA A 417 30.10 6.07 0.59
C ALA A 417 31.36 6.16 1.46
N ALA A 418 32.46 5.55 1.01
CA ALA A 418 33.71 5.52 1.76
C ALA A 418 34.22 6.93 2.11
N GLY A 419 34.48 7.17 3.40
CA GLY A 419 34.85 8.48 3.93
C GLY A 419 33.69 9.32 4.44
N PHE A 420 32.47 8.78 4.44
CA PHE A 420 31.30 9.32 5.11
C PHE A 420 30.78 8.29 6.14
N TYR A 421 30.20 8.76 7.24
CA TYR A 421 29.52 7.93 8.24
C TYR A 421 28.03 8.28 8.29
N LEU A 422 27.21 7.31 8.68
CA LEU A 422 25.76 7.49 8.79
C LEU A 422 25.40 8.23 10.09
N SER A 423 24.61 9.29 9.97
CA SER A 423 24.08 10.08 11.08
C SER A 423 22.56 9.94 11.11
N GLY A 424 22.06 9.04 11.94
CA GLY A 424 20.66 8.63 12.02
C GLY A 424 20.50 7.11 12.15
N SER A 425 19.33 6.58 11.81
CA SER A 425 19.07 5.13 11.81
C SER A 425 19.58 4.46 10.52
N GLU A 426 20.24 3.32 10.66
CA GLU A 426 20.61 2.45 9.52
C GLU A 426 19.39 1.84 8.83
N GLN A 427 18.32 1.56 9.57
CA GLN A 427 17.10 0.93 9.09
C GLN A 427 15.88 1.79 9.41
N LEU A 428 15.03 2.03 8.39
CA LEU A 428 13.71 2.63 8.52
C LEU A 428 12.64 1.60 8.12
N THR A 429 11.58 1.47 8.92
CA THR A 429 10.41 0.60 8.63
C THR A 429 9.15 1.45 8.49
N CYS A 430 8.30 1.16 7.50
CA CYS A 430 7.02 1.84 7.32
C CYS A 430 5.96 1.24 8.27
N MET A 431 5.41 2.07 9.17
CA MET A 431 4.48 1.65 10.23
C MET A 431 3.02 1.73 9.80
N VAL A 432 2.13 1.06 10.55
CA VAL A 432 0.66 1.09 10.37
C VAL A 432 0.04 2.50 10.35
N SER A 433 0.77 3.50 10.85
CA SER A 433 0.36 4.90 10.92
C SER A 433 0.66 5.73 9.65
N GLY A 434 1.30 5.15 8.62
CA GLY A 434 1.74 5.87 7.43
C GLY A 434 3.01 6.71 7.64
N ASN A 435 3.67 6.54 8.79
CA ASN A 435 4.95 7.16 9.10
C ASN A 435 6.07 6.11 9.18
N TRP A 436 7.29 6.53 8.87
CA TRP A 436 8.49 5.74 9.12
C TRP A 436 8.85 5.73 10.61
N THR A 437 9.52 4.67 11.07
CA THR A 437 10.02 4.54 12.44
C THR A 437 10.86 5.74 12.92
N THR A 438 11.66 6.31 12.02
CA THR A 438 12.56 7.44 12.28
C THR A 438 12.72 8.31 11.02
N PRO A 439 13.20 9.57 11.14
CA PRO A 439 13.55 10.39 9.99
C PRO A 439 14.69 9.80 9.15
N THR A 440 14.77 10.18 7.87
CA THR A 440 15.86 9.77 6.97
C THR A 440 17.23 10.18 7.52
N PRO A 441 18.23 9.28 7.54
CA PRO A 441 19.58 9.59 8.00
C PRO A 441 20.34 10.47 7.01
N LEU A 442 21.46 11.06 7.47
CA LEU A 442 22.36 11.87 6.66
C LEU A 442 23.77 11.26 6.64
N CYS A 443 24.42 11.22 5.48
CA CYS A 443 25.82 10.84 5.37
C CYS A 443 26.72 12.06 5.66
N GLN A 444 27.49 12.00 6.74
CA GLN A 444 28.36 13.07 7.19
C GLN A 444 29.83 12.72 6.89
N ALA A 445 30.59 13.66 6.32
CA ALA A 445 31.99 13.42 5.98
C ALA A 445 32.83 13.18 7.25
N VAL A 446 33.70 12.17 7.23
CA VAL A 446 34.59 11.86 8.36
C VAL A 446 35.54 13.03 8.59
N ASN A 447 35.65 13.49 9.84
CA ASN A 447 36.50 14.62 10.22
C ASN A 447 37.93 14.15 10.50
N CYS A 448 38.94 14.84 9.96
CA CYS A 448 40.32 14.73 10.42
C CYS A 448 40.65 15.81 11.46
N MET A 449 41.69 15.59 12.27
CA MET A 449 42.16 16.58 13.25
C MET A 449 42.51 17.92 12.57
N PRO A 450 42.01 19.08 13.08
CA PRO A 450 42.32 20.38 12.52
C PRO A 450 43.82 20.68 12.47
N LEU A 451 44.28 21.22 11.34
CA LEU A 451 45.69 21.51 11.11
C LEU A 451 46.06 22.94 11.54
N LYS A 452 47.32 23.12 11.95
CA LYS A 452 47.94 24.43 12.15
C LYS A 452 48.98 24.69 11.07
N ILE A 453 49.18 25.95 10.73
CA ILE A 453 50.24 26.38 9.79
C ILE A 453 51.60 26.16 10.48
N PRO A 454 52.59 25.52 9.85
CA PRO A 454 53.94 25.41 10.41
C PRO A 454 54.62 26.77 10.59
N ASP A 455 55.46 26.92 11.62
CA ASP A 455 56.27 28.12 11.79
C ASP A 455 57.18 28.36 10.57
N GLN A 456 57.24 29.61 10.09
CA GLN A 456 57.92 29.99 8.84
C GLN A 456 57.40 29.24 7.58
N GLY A 457 56.21 28.65 7.68
CA GLY A 457 55.52 27.91 6.64
C GLY A 457 54.30 28.63 6.06
N THR A 458 53.82 28.10 4.94
CA THR A 458 52.54 28.48 4.32
C THR A 458 51.69 27.22 4.12
N MET A 459 50.38 27.33 4.32
CA MET A 459 49.42 26.23 4.15
C MET A 459 48.26 26.70 3.27
N ASN A 460 47.92 25.94 2.23
CA ASN A 460 46.76 26.17 1.39
C ASN A 460 45.94 24.87 1.27
N CYS A 461 44.68 24.90 1.71
CA CYS A 461 43.81 23.73 1.80
C CYS A 461 42.56 23.88 0.94
N SER A 462 42.22 22.83 0.18
CA SER A 462 40.90 22.67 -0.44
C SER A 462 40.03 21.75 0.43
N HIS A 463 38.76 22.15 0.64
CA HIS A 463 37.83 21.51 1.59
C HIS A 463 36.50 21.12 0.90
N PRO A 464 36.44 20.01 0.14
CA PRO A 464 35.29 19.69 -0.71
C PRO A 464 33.98 19.36 0.03
N HIS A 465 34.08 18.92 1.29
CA HIS A 465 32.92 18.48 2.09
C HIS A 465 32.86 19.13 3.49
N GLY A 466 33.63 20.21 3.70
CA GLY A 466 33.79 20.89 4.98
C GLY A 466 35.25 21.04 5.42
N ASN A 467 35.50 21.91 6.40
CA ASN A 467 36.85 22.19 6.88
C ASN A 467 37.46 20.94 7.54
N PHE A 468 38.60 20.50 7.01
CA PHE A 468 39.36 19.32 7.46
C PHE A 468 38.60 17.98 7.41
N THR A 469 37.51 17.87 6.65
CA THR A 469 36.79 16.61 6.41
C THR A 469 37.50 15.70 5.40
N TYR A 470 37.01 14.48 5.21
CA TYR A 470 37.41 13.55 4.15
C TYR A 470 37.60 14.25 2.80
N SER A 471 38.61 13.80 2.05
CA SER A 471 39.11 14.39 0.79
C SER A 471 39.77 15.78 0.90
N SER A 472 39.65 16.48 2.04
CA SER A 472 40.39 17.73 2.28
C SER A 472 41.86 17.55 2.00
N THR A 473 42.45 18.45 1.23
CA THR A 473 43.82 18.32 0.72
C THR A 473 44.57 19.62 0.97
N CYS A 474 45.65 19.54 1.75
CA CYS A 474 46.45 20.67 2.17
C CYS A 474 47.86 20.59 1.57
N HIS A 475 48.30 21.71 0.99
CA HIS A 475 49.61 21.88 0.39
C HIS A 475 50.44 22.82 1.26
N PHE A 476 51.72 22.48 1.45
CA PHE A 476 52.65 23.24 2.28
C PHE A 476 53.80 23.84 1.48
N GLY A 477 54.24 25.00 1.91
CA GLY A 477 55.48 25.65 1.49
C GLY A 477 56.20 26.28 2.68
N CYS A 478 57.38 26.85 2.43
CA CYS A 478 58.15 27.62 3.41
C CYS A 478 58.47 29.00 2.84
N VAL A 479 58.68 29.98 3.72
CA VAL A 479 59.17 31.30 3.33
C VAL A 479 60.65 31.22 2.89
N PRO A 480 61.16 32.18 2.09
CA PRO A 480 62.55 32.18 1.64
C PRO A 480 63.56 32.04 2.80
N GLY A 481 64.61 31.25 2.57
CA GLY A 481 65.61 30.90 3.60
C GLY A 481 65.26 29.67 4.44
N PHE A 482 64.06 29.10 4.28
CA PHE A 482 63.64 27.84 4.89
C PHE A 482 63.30 26.79 3.83
N HIS A 483 63.52 25.52 4.14
CA HIS A 483 63.15 24.38 3.29
C HIS A 483 62.18 23.45 4.01
N LEU A 484 61.31 22.78 3.23
CA LEU A 484 60.27 21.91 3.76
C LEU A 484 60.83 20.53 4.09
N SER A 485 60.70 20.12 5.35
CA SER A 485 61.03 18.78 5.84
C SER A 485 59.74 18.02 6.15
N GLY A 486 59.39 17.09 5.27
CA GLY A 486 58.14 16.31 5.30
C GLY A 486 57.37 16.39 3.98
N SER A 487 56.13 15.89 3.98
CA SER A 487 55.28 15.82 2.78
C SER A 487 54.80 17.21 2.33
N LYS A 488 55.06 17.56 1.06
CA LYS A 488 54.57 18.81 0.42
C LYS A 488 53.04 18.90 0.36
N GLN A 489 52.35 17.76 0.39
CA GLN A 489 50.89 17.65 0.29
C GLN A 489 50.42 16.52 1.19
N ILE A 490 49.32 16.74 1.93
CA ILE A 490 48.64 15.71 2.73
C ILE A 490 47.13 15.76 2.48
N ARG A 491 46.45 14.62 2.60
CA ARG A 491 45.00 14.50 2.39
C ARG A 491 44.33 13.81 3.60
N CYS A 492 43.10 14.22 3.91
CA CYS A 492 42.28 13.54 4.92
C CYS A 492 41.73 12.23 4.34
N ALA A 493 42.11 11.09 4.93
CA ALA A 493 41.70 9.76 4.51
C ALA A 493 40.35 9.36 5.12
N ALA A 494 39.74 8.29 4.58
CA ALA A 494 38.42 7.80 5.03
C ALA A 494 38.40 7.32 6.50
N SER A 495 39.57 7.08 7.09
CA SER A 495 39.78 6.70 8.49
C SER A 495 39.85 7.87 9.48
N GLY A 496 39.67 9.13 9.03
CA GLY A 496 39.81 10.32 9.89
C GLY A 496 41.26 10.70 10.22
N ASN A 497 42.24 10.02 9.61
CA ASN A 497 43.66 10.35 9.71
C ASN A 497 44.16 11.04 8.44
N TRP A 498 45.13 11.95 8.61
CA TRP A 498 45.89 12.53 7.50
C TRP A 498 46.86 11.50 6.92
N THR A 499 47.06 11.51 5.59
CA THR A 499 47.96 10.57 4.89
C THR A 499 49.44 10.66 5.28
N ALA A 500 49.85 11.75 5.94
CA ALA A 500 51.17 11.94 6.53
C ALA A 500 51.07 13.02 7.63
N PRO A 501 52.02 13.07 8.59
CA PRO A 501 52.10 14.16 9.57
C PRO A 501 52.39 15.51 8.91
N THR A 502 52.09 16.60 9.62
CA THR A 502 52.40 17.97 9.19
C THR A 502 53.91 18.17 9.00
N PRO A 503 54.36 18.72 7.86
CA PRO A 503 55.79 19.01 7.65
C PRO A 503 56.27 20.19 8.49
N SER A 504 57.59 20.33 8.61
CA SER A 504 58.25 21.44 9.30
C SER A 504 59.10 22.27 8.32
N CYS A 505 59.21 23.59 8.55
CA CYS A 505 60.10 24.45 7.79
C CYS A 505 61.42 24.64 8.55
N GLN A 506 62.53 24.19 7.96
CA GLN A 506 63.85 24.23 8.59
C GLN A 506 64.75 25.25 7.90
N ALA A 507 65.39 26.13 8.68
CA ALA A 507 66.28 27.16 8.15
C ALA A 507 67.44 26.52 7.36
N LEU A 508 67.73 27.05 6.18
CA LEU A 508 68.88 26.67 5.39
C LEU A 508 70.17 27.02 6.14
N LYS A 509 71.16 26.13 6.08
CA LYS A 509 72.43 26.27 6.79
C LYS A 509 73.53 26.67 5.81
N CYS A 510 74.21 27.76 6.11
CA CYS A 510 75.44 28.14 5.41
C CYS A 510 76.61 27.24 5.84
N LYS A 511 77.62 27.13 4.96
CA LYS A 511 78.88 26.42 5.25
C LYS A 511 79.47 26.93 6.57
N ALA A 512 79.84 26.02 7.47
CA ALA A 512 80.42 26.40 8.77
C ALA A 512 81.66 27.29 8.61
N LEU A 513 81.71 28.39 9.36
CA LEU A 513 82.84 29.33 9.36
C LEU A 513 83.91 28.85 10.35
N THR A 514 85.15 28.70 9.86
CA THR A 514 86.34 28.46 10.69
C THR A 514 87.00 29.79 11.01
N PRO A 515 87.16 30.19 12.29
CA PRO A 515 87.78 31.46 12.64
C PRO A 515 89.22 31.58 12.10
N PRO A 516 89.57 32.69 11.42
CA PRO A 516 90.95 33.00 11.06
C PRO A 516 91.88 33.04 12.29
N ARG A 517 93.15 32.67 12.11
CA ARG A 517 94.16 32.80 13.18
C ARG A 517 94.29 34.26 13.60
N ARG A 518 94.35 34.50 14.91
CA ARG A 518 94.39 35.84 15.53
C ARG A 518 93.20 36.74 15.19
N SER A 519 92.03 36.13 15.06
CA SER A 519 90.74 36.82 14.99
C SER A 519 89.78 36.32 16.07
N LEU A 520 88.93 37.22 16.54
CA LEU A 520 87.73 36.94 17.33
C LEU A 520 86.51 37.05 16.40
N VAL A 521 85.60 36.10 16.48
CA VAL A 521 84.31 36.14 15.77
C VAL A 521 83.16 36.06 16.76
N ASP A 522 82.20 36.97 16.63
CA ASP A 522 80.89 36.89 17.28
C ASP A 522 79.82 36.63 16.22
N CYS A 523 78.79 35.84 16.55
CA CYS A 523 77.79 35.36 15.60
C CYS A 523 76.39 35.30 16.21
N THR A 524 75.47 36.09 15.66
CA THR A 524 74.02 35.99 15.94
C THR A 524 73.45 34.72 15.30
N ARG A 525 72.47 34.09 15.97
CA ARG A 525 71.97 32.74 15.64
C ARG A 525 70.44 32.65 15.72
N PRO A 526 69.68 33.52 15.04
CA PRO A 526 68.23 33.65 15.23
C PRO A 526 67.46 32.36 14.96
N PHE A 527 67.93 31.53 14.02
CA PHE A 527 67.33 30.24 13.67
C PHE A 527 68.31 29.06 13.86
N GLY A 528 69.29 29.23 14.75
CA GLY A 528 70.35 28.25 15.04
C GLY A 528 71.71 28.58 14.43
N VAL A 529 72.68 27.69 14.63
CA VAL A 529 74.10 27.89 14.28
C VAL A 529 74.31 27.94 12.77
N PHE A 530 74.90 29.03 12.27
CA PHE A 530 75.19 29.26 10.85
C PHE A 530 73.98 29.04 9.92
N SER A 531 72.79 29.41 10.40
CA SER A 531 71.52 29.30 9.68
C SER A 531 71.18 30.62 8.98
N TYR A 532 70.16 30.62 8.11
CA TYR A 532 69.62 31.82 7.48
C TYR A 532 69.47 32.98 8.49
N ASN A 533 69.90 34.18 8.08
CA ASN A 533 69.92 35.40 8.89
C ASN A 533 70.87 35.37 10.12
N SER A 534 71.77 34.38 10.26
CA SER A 534 72.97 34.55 11.09
C SER A 534 73.85 35.67 10.52
N SER A 535 74.27 36.61 11.37
CA SER A 535 75.29 37.63 11.08
C SER A 535 76.52 37.33 11.95
N CYS A 536 77.69 37.21 11.33
CA CYS A 536 78.97 36.92 12.00
C CYS A 536 79.95 38.08 11.78
N HIS A 537 80.35 38.74 12.87
CA HIS A 537 81.26 39.88 12.88
C HIS A 537 82.65 39.46 13.35
N PHE A 538 83.68 39.87 12.61
CA PHE A 538 85.08 39.49 12.79
C PHE A 538 85.92 40.70 13.23
N THR A 539 86.79 40.48 14.21
CA THR A 539 87.76 41.48 14.68
C THR A 539 89.13 40.85 14.82
N CYS A 540 90.21 41.59 14.54
CA CYS A 540 91.58 41.09 14.65
C CYS A 540 92.20 41.42 16.01
N GLU A 541 93.15 40.59 16.46
CA GLU A 541 93.96 40.88 17.65
C GLU A 541 94.82 42.15 17.48
N LYS A 542 95.15 42.81 18.60
CA LYS A 542 95.94 44.06 18.59
C LYS A 542 97.28 43.88 17.85
N GLY A 543 97.52 44.77 16.89
CA GLY A 543 98.69 44.73 15.99
C GLY A 543 98.45 44.03 14.65
N PHE A 544 97.21 43.58 14.39
CA PHE A 544 96.77 43.02 13.13
C PHE A 544 95.59 43.82 12.55
N LEU A 545 95.56 43.95 11.23
CA LEU A 545 94.51 44.65 10.47
C LEU A 545 93.69 43.63 9.67
N ILE A 546 92.39 43.87 9.54
CA ILE A 546 91.45 42.97 8.85
C ILE A 546 91.49 43.20 7.33
N ASN A 547 91.53 42.11 6.56
CA ASN A 547 91.50 42.09 5.11
C ASN A 547 90.30 41.22 4.66
N GLY A 548 89.36 41.81 3.90
CA GLY A 548 88.07 41.21 3.58
C GLY A 548 86.89 41.90 4.29
N SER A 549 85.72 41.26 4.30
CA SER A 549 84.54 41.79 4.97
C SER A 549 84.56 41.47 6.47
N ASP A 550 84.30 42.47 7.31
CA ASP A 550 84.18 42.35 8.76
C ASP A 550 82.87 41.68 9.20
N ASN A 551 81.77 41.83 8.45
CA ASN A 551 80.48 41.20 8.74
C ASN A 551 79.99 40.29 7.60
N LEU A 552 79.74 39.02 7.92
CA LEU A 552 79.21 38.01 7.00
C LEU A 552 77.76 37.65 7.40
N GLN A 553 76.84 37.63 6.43
CA GLN A 553 75.44 37.23 6.66
C GLN A 553 75.06 35.98 5.86
N CYS A 554 74.31 35.07 6.50
CA CYS A 554 73.83 33.85 5.85
C CYS A 554 72.52 34.14 5.10
N THR A 555 72.57 34.07 3.77
CA THR A 555 71.48 34.47 2.87
C THR A 555 70.44 33.37 2.66
N ALA A 556 69.31 33.72 2.04
CA ALA A 556 68.18 32.82 1.80
C ALA A 556 68.48 31.64 0.85
N SER A 557 69.67 31.60 0.22
CA SER A 557 70.16 30.47 -0.58
C SER A 557 71.04 29.48 0.19
N GLY A 558 71.31 29.72 1.48
CA GLY A 558 72.29 28.94 2.25
C GLY A 558 73.75 29.30 1.93
N GLN A 559 74.01 30.51 1.45
CA GLN A 559 75.36 31.03 1.17
C GLN A 559 75.66 32.29 1.99
N TRP A 560 76.92 32.48 2.39
CA TRP A 560 77.37 33.72 3.03
C TRP A 560 77.50 34.86 2.02
N THR A 561 77.25 36.10 2.45
CA THR A 561 77.44 37.31 1.64
C THR A 561 78.87 37.52 1.14
N ALA A 562 79.86 37.00 1.86
CA ALA A 562 81.29 37.10 1.55
C ALA A 562 82.06 35.86 2.04
N PRO A 563 83.26 35.57 1.51
CA PRO A 563 84.21 34.66 2.15
C PRO A 563 84.73 35.24 3.48
N ALA A 564 85.26 34.39 4.36
CA ALA A 564 85.81 34.82 5.65
C ALA A 564 87.09 35.69 5.46
N PRO A 565 87.27 36.75 6.28
CA PRO A 565 88.42 37.65 6.18
C PRO A 565 89.72 37.03 6.72
N THR A 566 90.84 37.73 6.59
CA THR A 566 92.14 37.39 7.20
C THR A 566 92.71 38.54 8.03
N CYS A 567 93.52 38.24 9.03
CA CYS A 567 94.19 39.23 9.88
C CYS A 567 95.68 39.31 9.56
N GLU A 568 96.16 40.48 9.13
CA GLU A 568 97.54 40.70 8.68
C GLU A 568 98.32 41.63 9.62
N GLY A 569 99.59 41.30 9.90
CA GLY A 569 100.40 42.04 10.87
C GLY A 569 100.83 43.41 10.35
N ILE A 570 100.63 44.45 11.16
CA ILE A 570 101.05 45.83 10.86
C ILE A 570 102.57 45.85 10.61
N SER A 571 103.01 46.59 9.60
CA SER A 571 104.41 46.60 9.14
C SER A 571 105.11 47.91 9.52
N CYS A 572 106.32 47.80 10.05
CA CYS A 572 107.22 48.92 10.31
C CYS A 572 108.19 49.16 9.13
N GLY A 573 108.82 50.32 9.08
CA GLY A 573 109.87 50.62 8.10
C GLY A 573 111.08 49.67 8.21
N LYS A 574 111.79 49.42 7.11
CA LYS A 574 113.05 48.66 7.14
C LYS A 574 114.13 49.47 7.86
N LEU A 575 114.93 48.80 8.69
CA LEU A 575 116.13 49.39 9.31
C LEU A 575 117.37 49.13 8.44
N GLU A 576 118.32 50.07 8.48
CA GLU A 576 119.65 49.95 7.89
C GLU A 576 120.73 49.87 9.00
N VAL A 577 121.92 49.36 8.65
CA VAL A 577 123.00 49.09 9.62
C VAL A 577 123.97 50.29 9.69
N PRO A 578 124.26 50.83 10.88
CA PRO A 578 125.27 51.88 11.07
C PRO A 578 126.70 51.41 10.75
N GLU A 579 127.60 52.35 10.43
CA GLU A 579 129.03 52.04 10.26
C GLU A 579 129.64 51.53 11.58
N TRP A 580 130.55 50.55 11.45
CA TRP A 580 131.20 49.82 12.56
C TRP A 580 130.24 49.14 13.55
N ALA A 581 128.99 48.92 13.13
CA ALA A 581 127.96 48.23 13.92
C ALA A 581 127.49 46.91 13.28
N VAL A 582 127.02 45.99 14.11
CA VAL A 582 126.40 44.72 13.71
C VAL A 582 124.93 44.73 14.14
N MET A 583 124.02 44.39 13.23
CA MET A 583 122.57 44.30 13.49
C MET A 583 122.08 42.84 13.39
N LEU A 584 121.29 42.40 14.37
CA LEU A 584 120.66 41.07 14.42
C LEU A 584 119.16 41.20 14.68
N CYS A 585 118.32 40.79 13.73
CA CYS A 585 116.86 40.92 13.81
C CYS A 585 116.11 39.58 13.94
N THR A 586 114.95 39.60 14.61
CA THR A 586 113.98 38.50 14.66
C THR A 586 112.60 38.97 14.21
N HIS A 587 111.84 38.10 13.53
CA HIS A 587 110.58 38.44 12.87
C HIS A 587 109.50 37.37 13.14
N PRO A 588 108.60 37.56 14.13
CA PRO A 588 107.65 36.54 14.58
C PRO A 588 106.35 36.41 13.73
N VAL A 589 106.22 37.20 12.66
CA VAL A 589 105.04 37.22 11.77
C VAL A 589 105.46 37.34 10.31
N LYS A 590 106.09 38.47 9.96
CA LYS A 590 106.62 38.82 8.63
C LYS A 590 107.83 39.76 8.86
N SER A 591 108.76 39.83 7.91
CA SER A 591 109.94 40.70 8.03
C SER A 591 109.55 42.15 8.34
N TYR A 592 110.17 42.74 9.36
CA TYR A 592 109.92 44.10 9.86
C TYR A 592 108.45 44.41 10.24
N SER A 593 107.64 43.40 10.59
CA SER A 593 106.27 43.59 11.09
C SER A 593 106.14 43.49 12.60
N TYR A 594 104.95 43.80 13.13
CA TYR A 594 104.63 43.90 14.56
C TYR A 594 105.31 42.82 15.41
N ASN A 595 105.93 43.29 16.51
CA ASN A 595 106.72 42.50 17.44
C ASN A 595 108.06 41.93 16.87
N SER A 596 108.50 42.38 15.69
CA SER A 596 109.90 42.20 15.28
C SER A 596 110.85 42.93 16.23
N THR A 597 112.02 42.38 16.49
CA THR A 597 113.08 43.01 17.29
C THR A 597 114.40 43.04 16.51
N CYS A 598 115.23 44.06 16.73
CA CYS A 598 116.56 44.20 16.15
C CYS A 598 117.56 44.68 17.22
N LEU A 599 118.66 43.94 17.40
CA LEU A 599 119.74 44.20 18.35
C LEU A 599 120.97 44.76 17.64
N PHE A 600 121.67 45.72 18.26
CA PHE A 600 122.83 46.43 17.73
C PHE A 600 124.05 46.36 18.67
N SER A 601 125.25 46.19 18.12
CA SER A 601 126.54 46.26 18.85
C SER A 601 127.66 46.82 17.98
N CYS A 602 128.76 47.32 18.57
CA CYS A 602 129.90 47.90 17.84
C CYS A 602 131.11 46.97 17.72
N GLU A 603 131.95 47.23 16.71
CA GLU A 603 133.25 46.60 16.53
C GLU A 603 134.33 47.07 17.53
N LYS A 604 135.40 46.27 17.67
CA LYS A 604 136.45 46.46 18.67
C LYS A 604 137.25 47.75 18.44
N GLY A 605 137.20 48.66 19.41
CA GLY A 605 137.83 49.98 19.35
C GLY A 605 136.82 51.13 19.20
N PHE A 606 135.54 50.81 19.05
CA PHE A 606 134.43 51.75 19.00
C PHE A 606 133.44 51.53 20.16
N LEU A 607 132.71 52.58 20.56
CA LEU A 607 131.73 52.57 21.64
C LEU A 607 130.32 52.88 21.11
N LEU A 608 129.30 52.13 21.56
CA LEU A 608 127.91 52.31 21.14
C LEU A 608 127.25 53.53 21.80
N LYS A 609 126.63 54.39 20.99
CA LYS A 609 125.81 55.54 21.39
C LYS A 609 124.35 55.30 20.94
N GLY A 610 123.45 55.04 21.88
CA GLY A 610 122.01 54.88 21.63
C GLY A 610 121.41 53.65 22.32
N GLN A 611 120.18 53.28 21.98
CA GLN A 611 119.59 52.02 22.44
C GLN A 611 120.12 50.83 21.64
N GLY A 612 120.56 49.78 22.34
CA GLY A 612 121.05 48.55 21.71
C GLY A 612 119.96 47.63 21.16
N MET A 613 118.67 47.89 21.42
CA MET A 613 117.55 47.07 20.92
C MET A 613 116.36 47.93 20.50
N LEU A 614 115.86 47.70 19.28
CA LEU A 614 114.65 48.32 18.72
C LEU A 614 113.57 47.24 18.52
N GLN A 615 112.31 47.60 18.73
CA GLN A 615 111.15 46.71 18.55
C GLN A 615 110.06 47.39 17.71
N CYS A 616 109.40 46.65 16.82
CA CYS A 616 108.32 47.12 15.96
C CYS A 616 106.98 47.10 16.72
N ASP A 617 106.35 48.25 16.88
CA ASP A 617 105.16 48.45 17.71
C ASP A 617 103.82 48.23 16.95
N ALA A 618 102.71 48.35 17.68
CA ALA A 618 101.36 48.12 17.15
C ALA A 618 100.80 49.28 16.29
N MET A 619 101.61 50.31 16.04
CA MET A 619 101.28 51.49 15.21
C MET A 619 102.15 51.58 13.95
N GLY A 620 103.15 50.71 13.79
CA GLY A 620 104.10 50.72 12.66
C GLY A 620 105.40 51.49 12.94
N GLY A 621 105.63 51.92 14.18
CA GLY A 621 106.86 52.57 14.63
C GLY A 621 107.90 51.58 15.17
N TRP A 622 109.16 52.01 15.21
CA TRP A 622 110.20 51.36 16.04
C TRP A 622 110.33 52.10 17.36
N THR A 623 110.56 51.37 18.46
CA THR A 623 110.67 51.93 19.82
C THR A 623 111.76 52.99 20.02
N ALA A 624 112.74 53.07 19.13
CA ALA A 624 113.83 54.05 19.17
C ALA A 624 114.44 54.28 17.76
N GLN A 625 115.31 55.27 17.67
CA GLN A 625 116.18 55.50 16.50
C GLN A 625 117.44 54.61 16.58
N THR A 626 118.08 54.38 15.43
CA THR A 626 119.30 53.54 15.32
C THR A 626 120.51 54.14 16.03
N PRO A 627 121.31 53.34 16.76
CA PRO A 627 122.52 53.81 17.46
C PRO A 627 123.72 54.05 16.52
N VAL A 628 124.82 54.60 17.04
CA VAL A 628 126.06 54.93 16.30
C VAL A 628 127.30 54.44 17.07
N CYS A 629 128.42 54.19 16.39
CA CYS A 629 129.69 53.72 16.97
C CYS A 629 130.81 54.78 16.87
N GLU A 630 131.46 55.14 17.99
CA GLU A 630 132.51 56.18 18.05
C GLU A 630 133.89 55.64 18.50
N ALA A 631 134.99 56.07 17.86
CA ALA A 631 136.36 55.60 18.15
C ALA A 631 137.02 56.18 19.42
N VAL A 632 137.80 55.35 20.13
CA VAL A 632 138.54 55.69 21.36
C VAL A 632 139.75 56.63 21.08
N LYS A 633 140.15 57.45 22.07
CA LYS A 633 141.23 58.46 21.96
C LYS A 633 142.29 58.36 23.07
N CYS A 634 143.55 58.67 22.75
CA CYS A 634 144.69 58.77 23.66
C CYS A 634 145.05 60.24 23.98
N ASN A 635 145.94 60.43 24.97
CA ASN A 635 146.48 61.73 25.39
C ASN A 635 147.34 62.41 24.30
N SER A 636 147.55 63.72 24.38
CA SER A 636 148.41 64.48 23.46
C SER A 636 149.89 64.50 23.88
N LEU A 637 150.81 64.53 22.90
CA LEU A 637 152.26 64.55 23.07
C LEU A 637 152.87 65.94 22.76
N LYS A 638 154.00 66.30 23.38
CA LYS A 638 154.70 67.59 23.22
C LYS A 638 156.23 67.42 23.35
N ILE A 639 156.99 68.29 22.69
CA ILE A 639 158.48 68.28 22.61
C ILE A 639 159.07 69.71 22.63
N ALA A 640 160.39 69.83 22.69
CA ALA A 640 161.15 71.09 22.63
C ALA A 640 162.52 70.90 21.94
N GLU A 641 163.14 71.98 21.46
CA GLU A 641 164.46 71.96 20.80
C GLU A 641 165.57 71.46 21.74
N PRO A 642 166.60 70.73 21.23
CA PRO A 642 166.90 70.44 19.82
C PRO A 642 166.24 69.17 19.25
N MET A 643 165.06 68.76 19.74
CA MET A 643 164.32 67.57 19.27
C MET A 643 163.11 67.92 18.38
N MET A 644 162.77 67.03 17.43
CA MET A 644 161.65 67.11 16.49
C MET A 644 160.68 65.91 16.63
N MET A 645 159.42 66.06 16.17
CA MET A 645 158.38 65.02 16.22
C MET A 645 157.44 65.08 14.99
N ASN A 646 156.99 63.92 14.49
CA ASN A 646 156.04 63.78 13.38
C ASN A 646 154.99 62.69 13.69
N CYS A 647 153.70 62.90 13.39
CA CYS A 647 152.59 62.00 13.78
C CYS A 647 151.56 61.72 12.66
N THR A 648 150.90 60.56 12.73
CA THR A 648 149.78 60.13 11.87
C THR A 648 148.57 59.69 12.71
N HIS A 649 147.36 59.95 12.20
CA HIS A 649 146.10 59.92 12.96
C HIS A 649 144.93 59.31 12.18
N PRO A 650 144.73 57.97 12.19
CA PRO A 650 143.78 57.30 11.30
C PRO A 650 142.29 57.60 11.56
N TYR A 651 141.89 57.75 12.83
CA TYR A 651 140.48 57.92 13.23
C TYR A 651 140.27 59.21 14.04
N GLY A 652 141.04 60.26 13.71
CA GLY A 652 141.06 61.55 14.40
C GLY A 652 142.32 61.79 15.23
N ASN A 653 142.55 63.04 15.63
CA ASN A 653 143.79 63.44 16.33
C ASN A 653 143.96 62.65 17.64
N PHE A 654 145.13 62.03 17.78
CA PHE A 654 145.49 61.08 18.85
C PHE A 654 144.46 59.94 19.08
N SER A 655 143.66 59.57 18.08
CA SER A 655 142.75 58.40 18.15
C SER A 655 143.49 57.08 18.33
N PHE A 656 142.74 56.02 18.65
CA PHE A 656 143.14 54.63 18.43
C PHE A 656 143.90 54.48 17.10
N ASN A 657 145.03 53.76 17.16
CA ASN A 657 145.95 53.49 16.06
C ASN A 657 146.77 54.70 15.54
N SER A 658 146.73 55.87 16.20
CA SER A 658 147.65 56.98 15.93
C SER A 658 149.11 56.61 16.23
N THR A 659 150.08 57.12 15.48
CA THR A 659 151.52 56.84 15.65
C THR A 659 152.37 58.10 15.52
N CYS A 660 153.42 58.26 16.33
CA CYS A 660 154.36 59.40 16.31
C CYS A 660 155.82 58.93 16.27
N LYS A 661 156.73 59.73 15.67
CA LYS A 661 158.19 59.50 15.58
C LYS A 661 159.01 60.74 16.00
N PHE A 662 160.27 60.54 16.40
CA PHE A 662 161.15 61.58 17.00
C PHE A 662 162.58 61.61 16.41
N ASP A 663 163.25 62.77 16.44
CA ASP A 663 164.65 62.97 15.97
C ASP A 663 165.38 64.16 16.65
N CYS A 664 166.72 64.29 16.52
CA CYS A 664 167.56 65.37 17.13
C CYS A 664 168.33 66.19 16.07
N MET A 665 168.71 67.44 16.40
CA MET A 665 169.54 68.30 15.54
C MET A 665 171.05 67.95 15.55
N GLU A 666 171.75 68.42 14.51
CA GLU A 666 173.16 68.12 14.23
C GLU A 666 174.11 68.52 15.37
N GLY A 667 175.12 67.66 15.62
CA GLY A 667 176.06 67.80 16.76
C GLY A 667 175.62 67.09 18.05
N PHE A 668 174.38 66.60 18.13
CA PHE A 668 173.85 65.85 19.28
C PHE A 668 173.36 64.44 18.88
N VAL A 669 173.38 63.48 19.80
CA VAL A 669 172.94 62.09 19.54
C VAL A 669 171.71 61.72 20.39
N LEU A 670 170.66 61.18 19.75
CA LEU A 670 169.37 60.84 20.37
C LEU A 670 169.45 59.60 21.29
N ASN A 671 168.82 59.70 22.47
CA ASN A 671 168.75 58.68 23.51
C ASN A 671 167.28 58.28 23.77
N ARG A 672 166.97 56.96 23.71
CA ARG A 672 165.65 56.28 23.74
C ARG A 672 164.93 56.08 22.39
N SER A 673 163.71 55.56 22.48
CA SER A 673 162.85 54.98 21.44
C SER A 673 162.35 56.01 20.42
N GLN A 674 162.47 55.68 19.13
CA GLN A 674 162.18 56.60 18.03
C GLN A 674 160.68 56.74 17.68
N SER A 675 159.76 55.97 18.32
CA SER A 675 158.34 55.98 17.95
C SER A 675 157.35 55.52 19.03
N LEU A 676 156.12 56.07 19.01
CA LEU A 676 155.01 55.79 19.93
C LEU A 676 153.69 55.51 19.18
N GLN A 677 152.83 54.61 19.67
CA GLN A 677 151.51 54.30 19.07
C GLN A 677 150.37 54.25 20.10
N CYS A 678 149.15 54.63 19.71
CA CYS A 678 147.94 54.67 20.56
C CYS A 678 147.13 53.37 20.49
N GLY A 679 146.98 52.67 21.61
CA GLY A 679 146.25 51.41 21.73
C GLY A 679 144.74 51.57 21.96
N ALA A 680 143.98 50.48 21.78
CA ALA A 680 142.52 50.44 21.99
C ALA A 680 142.07 50.72 23.43
N SER A 681 143.02 50.76 24.38
CA SER A 681 142.86 51.09 25.80
C SER A 681 143.17 52.55 26.14
N ALA A 682 143.17 53.46 25.16
CA ALA A 682 143.42 54.90 25.34
C ALA A 682 144.83 55.28 25.86
N HIS A 683 145.83 54.42 25.67
CA HIS A 683 147.21 54.65 26.12
C HIS A 683 148.25 54.52 25.00
N TRP A 684 149.38 55.22 25.17
CA TRP A 684 150.56 55.14 24.30
C TRP A 684 151.48 53.99 24.68
N THR A 685 152.32 53.52 23.75
CA THR A 685 153.25 52.40 23.94
C THR A 685 154.47 52.67 24.84
N ASP A 686 154.99 53.91 24.92
CA ASP A 686 156.21 54.29 25.65
C ASP A 686 156.27 55.82 25.92
N ARG A 687 157.44 56.38 26.29
CA ARG A 687 157.71 57.80 26.59
C ARG A 687 158.67 58.48 25.58
N ILE A 688 159.04 59.75 25.81
CA ILE A 688 159.73 60.66 24.86
C ILE A 688 161.27 60.72 25.09
N PRO A 689 162.14 60.88 24.04
CA PRO A 689 163.63 60.88 24.10
C PRO A 689 164.37 62.23 24.35
N THR A 690 165.74 62.26 24.32
CA THR A 690 166.68 63.40 24.60
C THR A 690 168.05 63.35 23.84
N CYS A 691 168.98 64.34 23.90
CA CYS A 691 170.25 64.41 23.09
C CYS A 691 171.57 64.96 23.77
N GLU A 692 172.82 64.48 23.45
CA GLU A 692 174.16 64.79 24.14
C GLU A 692 175.49 64.79 23.26
N VAL A 693 176.74 64.98 23.83
CA VAL A 693 178.07 65.30 23.15
C VAL A 693 179.41 64.77 23.85
N SER A 694 180.67 64.90 23.30
CA SER A 694 181.99 64.39 23.88
C SER A 694 183.38 65.03 23.41
N SER A 695 184.58 64.61 23.94
CA SER A 695 186.00 65.00 23.55
C SER A 695 187.14 63.97 23.95
N TRP A 696 188.48 64.26 23.90
CA TRP A 696 189.65 63.30 23.83
C TRP A 696 190.97 63.78 24.57
N ASN A 697 192.13 63.08 24.83
CA ASN A 697 192.67 61.68 24.92
C ASN A 697 194.22 61.66 25.35
N LEU A 698 194.94 60.50 25.41
CA LEU A 698 196.42 60.19 25.61
C LEU A 698 197.01 60.07 27.07
N GLY A 699 198.13 59.36 27.40
CA GLY A 699 198.90 58.26 26.73
C GLY A 699 200.43 58.05 27.07
N LYS A 700 200.87 56.94 27.74
CA LYS A 700 202.27 56.34 27.75
C LYS A 700 202.24 54.80 28.02
N LYS A 701 203.38 54.07 28.00
CA LYS A 701 203.57 52.57 27.91
C LYS A 701 204.69 52.09 28.89
N MET A 702 204.98 50.82 29.28
CA MET A 702 204.48 49.40 29.21
C MET A 702 205.31 48.58 30.29
N LEU A 703 205.45 47.24 30.50
CA LEU A 703 205.13 45.91 29.90
C LEU A 703 205.37 44.77 30.98
N VAL A 704 205.08 43.47 30.69
CA VAL A 704 205.72 42.17 31.16
C VAL A 704 204.73 41.02 31.55
N TYR A 705 205.04 39.80 31.07
CA TYR A 705 204.51 38.40 31.25
C TYR A 705 203.81 37.98 32.57
N MET A 706 202.88 36.99 32.68
CA MET A 706 202.39 35.81 31.88
C MET A 706 200.83 35.64 32.00
N GLY A 707 200.07 34.65 31.45
CA GLY A 707 200.26 33.60 30.41
C GLY A 707 199.45 32.28 30.62
N GLY A 708 198.70 31.80 29.59
CA GLY A 708 197.95 30.50 29.52
C GLY A 708 196.45 30.52 29.93
N ALA A 709 195.50 29.65 29.53
CA ALA A 709 195.29 28.64 28.45
C ALA A 709 193.86 27.99 28.63
N ALA A 710 193.14 27.27 27.73
CA ALA A 710 193.00 27.18 26.25
C ALA A 710 191.75 26.29 25.87
N GLY A 711 191.12 26.42 24.67
CA GLY A 711 189.97 25.60 24.17
C GLY A 711 189.27 26.24 22.93
N GLY A 712 188.26 25.69 22.21
CA GLY A 712 187.55 24.37 22.19
C GLY A 712 185.98 24.51 22.20
N VAL A 713 185.11 23.82 21.42
CA VAL A 713 185.24 22.88 20.26
C VAL A 713 184.10 23.09 19.20
N ALA A 714 183.20 22.12 18.87
CA ALA A 714 182.24 22.18 17.72
C ALA A 714 181.04 21.16 17.81
N PHE A 715 180.31 20.91 16.68
CA PHE A 715 179.17 19.96 16.40
C PHE A 715 177.71 20.45 16.70
N LEU A 716 176.61 19.96 16.10
CA LEU A 716 176.21 19.54 14.71
C LEU A 716 174.66 19.22 14.67
N ALA A 717 174.07 18.95 13.48
CA ALA A 717 172.84 18.12 13.27
C ALA A 717 171.44 18.66 13.76
N LEU A 718 170.24 18.18 13.34
CA LEU A 718 169.78 17.38 12.17
C LEU A 718 168.25 17.55 11.88
N SER A 719 167.89 17.47 10.58
CA SER A 719 166.72 16.85 9.91
C SER A 719 165.32 16.63 10.55
N SER A 720 164.28 17.04 9.78
CA SER A 720 163.06 16.29 9.34
C SER A 720 162.20 15.43 10.29
N ALA A 721 160.88 15.59 10.15
CA ALA A 721 159.88 14.52 10.30
C ALA A 721 158.81 14.62 9.19
N LEU A 722 158.14 13.50 8.87
CA LEU A 722 157.18 13.33 7.76
C LEU A 722 156.07 12.36 8.21
N ILE A 723 155.12 12.03 7.32
CA ILE A 723 154.07 11.00 7.45
C ILE A 723 152.79 11.49 8.20
N VAL A 724 151.53 11.42 7.75
CA VAL A 724 150.75 10.74 6.67
C VAL A 724 149.89 9.53 7.15
N LEU A 725 148.63 9.49 6.67
CA LEU A 725 147.59 8.43 6.77
C LEU A 725 146.79 8.23 8.10
N LEU A 726 145.46 8.22 7.91
CA LEU A 726 144.41 7.32 8.44
C LEU A 726 144.69 6.53 9.75
N THR A 727 143.78 6.50 10.73
CA THR A 727 142.52 5.69 10.64
C THR A 727 141.56 5.98 11.82
N LYS A 728 140.30 5.52 11.72
CA LYS A 728 139.37 5.38 12.87
C LYS A 728 139.86 4.24 13.79
N PRO A 729 139.57 4.24 15.11
CA PRO A 729 138.53 3.31 15.57
C PRO A 729 137.70 3.70 16.82
N LEU A 730 136.50 3.10 16.89
CA LEU A 730 135.83 2.48 18.06
C LEU A 730 135.90 3.13 19.46
N GLN A 731 134.72 3.25 20.10
CA GLN A 731 134.32 2.27 21.13
C GLN A 731 132.79 2.14 21.32
N LYS A 732 132.33 0.90 21.46
CA LYS A 732 131.06 0.43 22.06
C LYS A 732 131.41 -0.77 22.95
N PRO A 733 130.78 -0.92 24.12
CA PRO A 733 130.00 -2.14 24.43
C PRO A 733 128.50 -1.78 24.62
N LYS A 734 127.49 -2.64 24.46
CA LYS A 734 127.15 -3.95 25.09
C LYS A 734 126.95 -3.86 26.62
N GLY A 735 125.91 -4.46 27.21
CA GLY A 735 124.76 -5.18 26.60
C GLY A 735 123.92 -5.97 27.62
N ASP A 736 122.72 -6.34 27.19
CA ASP A 736 121.88 -7.51 27.52
C ASP A 736 121.82 -8.05 28.98
N LYS A 737 120.59 -8.16 29.53
CA LYS A 737 120.07 -9.38 30.20
C LYS A 737 118.59 -9.35 30.62
N GLU A 738 117.84 -10.30 30.08
CA GLU A 738 116.71 -11.02 30.72
C GLU A 738 117.23 -11.86 31.94
N PRO A 739 116.41 -12.54 32.80
CA PRO A 739 115.15 -13.25 32.47
C PRO A 739 114.06 -13.35 33.61
N LEU A 740 113.12 -14.30 33.41
CA LEU A 740 112.32 -15.09 34.41
C LEU A 740 110.86 -14.72 34.71
N THR A 741 109.99 -15.38 33.93
CA THR A 741 108.67 -15.98 34.30
C THR A 741 108.83 -17.07 35.40
N PRO A 742 107.79 -17.74 36.00
CA PRO A 742 106.48 -18.15 35.42
C PRO A 742 105.27 -18.13 36.43
N LYS A 743 104.11 -18.81 36.30
CA LYS A 743 103.72 -20.04 35.57
C LYS A 743 102.19 -20.26 35.43
N ASN A 744 101.77 -20.85 34.28
CA ASN A 744 100.58 -21.73 34.07
C ASN A 744 99.13 -21.17 34.18
N SER A 745 98.12 -21.71 33.47
CA SER A 745 98.09 -22.79 32.43
C SER A 745 96.74 -22.91 31.67
N VAL A 746 96.82 -23.26 30.36
CA VAL A 746 95.82 -24.04 29.53
C VAL A 746 94.43 -23.40 29.27
N GLY A 747 93.81 -23.53 28.07
CA GLY A 747 94.30 -24.00 26.77
C GLY A 747 93.23 -24.57 25.79
N ASN A 748 93.48 -24.41 24.49
CA ASN A 748 92.80 -25.03 23.32
C ASN A 748 91.42 -24.49 22.85
N ALA A 749 90.93 -24.97 21.69
CA ALA A 749 90.02 -24.25 20.79
C ALA A 749 88.89 -25.08 20.13
N GLY A 750 87.96 -24.37 19.46
CA GLY A 750 86.89 -24.83 18.54
C GLY A 750 86.21 -23.58 17.93
N SER A 751 85.72 -23.47 16.69
CA SER A 751 85.31 -24.39 15.61
C SER A 751 83.85 -24.88 15.62
N GLU A 752 83.06 -24.27 14.74
CA GLU A 752 81.96 -24.82 13.90
C GLU A 752 80.65 -25.43 14.49
N THR A 753 79.53 -24.83 14.04
CA THR A 753 78.27 -25.43 13.51
C THR A 753 77.25 -26.22 14.37
N PHE A 754 75.98 -25.75 14.31
CA PHE A 754 74.70 -26.50 14.40
C PHE A 754 74.39 -27.22 15.76
N SER A 755 73.16 -27.62 16.11
CA SER A 755 71.87 -27.78 15.40
C SER A 755 70.61 -27.46 16.27
N ASN A 756 69.43 -27.59 15.64
CA ASN A 756 68.02 -27.53 16.15
C ASN A 756 67.72 -28.59 17.28
N PRO A 757 66.55 -28.62 18.01
CA PRO A 757 65.18 -28.63 17.42
C PRO A 757 63.93 -28.17 18.25
N THR A 758 62.79 -27.98 17.55
CA THR A 758 61.34 -28.20 17.95
C THR A 758 60.72 -27.46 19.16
N TYR A 759 59.41 -27.13 19.23
CA TYR A 759 58.20 -27.94 18.89
C TYR A 759 56.91 -27.07 18.71
N GLU A 760 55.97 -27.53 17.85
CA GLU A 760 54.51 -27.21 17.59
C GLU A 760 53.90 -25.80 17.85
N GLU A 761 53.13 -25.15 16.95
CA GLU A 761 51.81 -25.45 16.30
C GLU A 761 50.58 -25.13 17.20
N LEU A 762 49.38 -24.73 16.74
CA LEU A 762 48.58 -25.05 15.51
C LEU A 762 47.84 -23.85 14.88
N VAL A 763 47.18 -24.09 13.73
CA VAL A 763 46.34 -23.15 12.94
C VAL A 763 44.98 -23.83 12.56
N ALA A 764 44.01 -23.02 12.10
CA ALA A 764 42.63 -23.32 11.63
C ALA A 764 42.36 -24.66 10.89
N GLY A 765 41.12 -25.16 10.78
CA GLY A 765 39.80 -24.65 11.21
C GLY A 765 38.65 -25.28 10.38
N ALA A 766 37.48 -24.61 10.35
CA ALA A 766 36.30 -24.86 9.48
C ALA A 766 35.51 -26.19 9.60
N GLU A 767 34.23 -26.08 9.99
CA GLU A 767 33.03 -26.48 9.21
C GLU A 767 31.81 -25.68 9.71
#